data_AF-A0A2D0A3K8-F1
#
_entry.id   AF-A0A2D0A3K8-F1
#
_cell.length_a   1.000
_cell.length_b   1.000
_cell.length_c   1.000
_cell.angle_alpha   90.00
_cell.angle_beta   90.00
_cell.angle_gamma   90.00
#
_symmetry.space_group_name_H-M   'P 1'
#
loop_
_entity.id
_entity.type
_entity.pdbx_description
1 polymer ?
#
loop_
_entity_poly.entity_id
_entity_poly.type
_entity_poly.pdbx_seq_one_letter_code
_entity_poly.pdbx_strand_id
1 'polypeptide(L)'
;MHTDIALFTIDAEHSRDLDDAIGIARNDSGWTVRVAIANPSAHVVIGSDEDLAARKQGATIYRGRRATSPMLPRSISEDRATLTAGVPRSAVLIDLELDQAGRHVGTRPSLREITVVQRLSYKDVPSVASDQSHPLHQAMVDAIAIARGFLKQRRARGALAFLDQQQLLLTDEEGRVQHFSAGEMVGHLLVQEMMIAANSAVAELAARSDVPFLYRSHEPRISAPRGLAAAESFEVWIAGGHATTAAATERLNLIAQKARYTSTLTGHYGLNVPAYAHITSPLRRYADLVDQRQLVALIQGTALPYSQDKLTAISNELLEASEAVAAETANFYKAPVLAKTQAALEANALNALRGLADNELGQAVKAGLAGNFAPALVDELLRRMSAGTLADKISVRFIEGRAALPPAVAEGFISMIRAKPAAAVSFLHHARAIDLLSDFEVHFEEFPSRTGPSFKATTTMRDAERGLTYSAVATNGKKKAAEQAAALLALCDLMGVARPGPNRTQGDAPSSSPAVPTAGPAQQHAAAVQAPLNGNPKGALLEFCQKHGLGTPSFASTSTGPSNAPAFVCTAELGLGEESLSARSEPTPAKRRAEALAAEALLVQLVLRQARAIQVEPRMAPPAPAAVTAQAGTSSATPAPAPSASDRGRSIQLLQEYAQKAGRPLPAYEYVEISKTPSAFECVVRLDLAGGTFEARAAASSKQASKGAAAELALSQLTADAAA
;
A
#
# COMPACT_ATOMS: atom_id res chain seq x y z
N MET A 1 -35.08 31.33 -13.56
CA MET A 1 -34.14 32.44 -13.31
C MET A 1 -32.83 31.82 -12.88
N HIS A 2 -31.70 32.21 -13.46
CA HIS A 2 -30.37 31.80 -12.98
C HIS A 2 -29.75 32.99 -12.26
N THR A 3 -29.20 32.75 -11.08
CA THR A 3 -28.37 33.72 -10.36
C THR A 3 -27.01 33.86 -11.04
N ASP A 4 -26.51 35.08 -11.13
CA ASP A 4 -25.12 35.37 -11.49
C ASP A 4 -24.21 34.99 -10.32
N ILE A 5 -23.81 33.72 -10.30
CA ILE A 5 -22.84 33.21 -9.32
C ILE A 5 -21.45 33.66 -9.78
N ALA A 6 -20.79 34.51 -8.99
CA ALA A 6 -19.41 34.93 -9.25
C ALA A 6 -18.45 33.73 -9.20
N LEU A 7 -17.67 33.55 -10.27
CA LEU A 7 -16.73 32.43 -10.45
C LEU A 7 -15.28 32.88 -10.27
N PHE A 8 -14.50 32.14 -9.50
CA PHE A 8 -13.08 32.39 -9.24
C PHE A 8 -12.25 31.11 -9.34
N THR A 9 -11.03 31.17 -9.86
CA THR A 9 -10.07 30.02 -9.79
C THR A 9 -9.20 30.16 -8.55
N ILE A 10 -8.70 29.04 -8.01
CA ILE A 10 -7.74 29.00 -6.89
C ILE A 10 -6.61 28.04 -7.27
N ASP A 11 -5.44 28.61 -7.57
CA ASP A 11 -4.35 27.91 -8.23
C ASP A 11 -3.01 28.05 -7.50
N ALA A 12 -1.98 27.39 -8.03
CA ALA A 12 -0.61 27.86 -7.80
C ALA A 12 -0.41 29.20 -8.54
N GLU A 13 0.39 30.10 -7.97
CA GLU A 13 0.79 31.40 -8.55
C GLU A 13 1.37 31.31 -9.97
N HIS A 14 1.78 30.11 -10.41
CA HIS A 14 2.47 29.88 -11.68
C HIS A 14 1.71 28.95 -12.64
N SER A 15 0.51 28.46 -12.28
CA SER A 15 -0.37 27.70 -13.19
C SER A 15 -0.74 28.55 -14.42
N ARG A 16 -1.03 27.89 -15.54
CA ARG A 16 -1.50 28.53 -16.79
C ARG A 16 -2.64 27.76 -17.42
N ASP A 17 -2.55 26.45 -17.31
CA ASP A 17 -3.57 25.42 -17.33
C ASP A 17 -4.52 25.54 -16.13
N LEU A 18 -5.43 26.54 -16.17
CA LEU A 18 -6.48 26.72 -15.17
C LEU A 18 -7.71 25.90 -15.61
N ASP A 19 -7.82 24.68 -15.06
CA ASP A 19 -8.88 23.72 -15.37
C ASP A 19 -10.24 24.11 -14.79
N ASP A 20 -10.27 24.61 -13.55
CA ASP A 20 -11.49 24.76 -12.76
C ASP A 20 -11.68 26.16 -12.14
N ALA A 21 -12.95 26.52 -11.97
CA ALA A 21 -13.40 27.71 -11.25
C ALA A 21 -14.57 27.35 -10.33
N ILE A 22 -14.62 27.98 -9.16
CA ILE A 22 -15.61 27.74 -8.11
C ILE A 22 -16.48 28.99 -7.95
N GLY A 23 -17.77 28.80 -7.71
CA GLY A 23 -18.69 29.86 -7.29
C GLY A 23 -19.72 29.32 -6.31
N ILE A 24 -20.05 30.10 -5.28
CA ILE A 24 -21.04 29.72 -4.27
C ILE A 24 -22.18 30.74 -4.30
N ALA A 25 -23.42 30.25 -4.33
CA ALA A 25 -24.60 31.07 -4.07
C ALA A 25 -25.44 30.45 -2.94
N ARG A 26 -25.94 31.28 -2.03
CA ARG A 26 -26.88 30.87 -0.99
C ARG A 26 -28.32 31.04 -1.47
N ASN A 27 -29.21 30.14 -1.07
CA ASN A 27 -30.63 30.17 -1.43
C ASN A 27 -31.48 29.70 -0.23
N ASP A 28 -32.80 29.84 -0.29
CA ASP A 28 -33.70 29.52 0.84
C ASP A 28 -33.62 28.04 1.28
N SER A 29 -33.28 27.14 0.36
CA SER A 29 -33.14 25.71 0.58
C SER A 29 -31.75 25.30 1.10
N GLY A 30 -30.75 26.19 1.06
CA GLY A 30 -29.35 25.91 1.39
C GLY A 30 -28.36 26.66 0.49
N TRP A 31 -27.60 25.92 -0.32
CA TRP A 31 -26.57 26.50 -1.19
C TRP A 31 -26.55 25.82 -2.57
N THR A 32 -26.04 26.55 -3.56
CA THR A 32 -25.61 26.02 -4.85
C THR A 32 -24.09 26.18 -4.93
N VAL A 33 -23.36 25.08 -5.01
CA VAL A 33 -21.94 25.06 -5.34
C VAL A 33 -21.82 24.85 -6.84
N ARG A 34 -21.32 25.84 -7.57
CA ARG A 34 -20.98 25.72 -8.99
C ARG A 34 -19.50 25.40 -9.13
N VAL A 35 -19.19 24.23 -9.68
CA VAL A 35 -17.85 23.91 -10.18
C VAL A 35 -17.89 24.03 -11.70
N ALA A 36 -17.14 24.97 -12.25
CA ALA A 36 -17.07 25.25 -13.68
C ALA A 36 -15.74 24.76 -14.24
N ILE A 37 -15.78 23.85 -15.21
CA ILE A 37 -14.60 23.20 -15.78
C ILE A 37 -14.37 23.68 -17.22
N ALA A 38 -13.14 24.03 -17.55
CA ALA A 38 -12.67 24.36 -18.90
C ALA A 38 -13.16 23.33 -19.94
N ASN A 39 -13.54 23.78 -21.14
CA ASN A 39 -14.05 22.90 -22.20
C ASN A 39 -13.06 22.73 -23.38
N PRO A 40 -11.92 22.03 -23.21
CA PRO A 40 -11.03 21.70 -24.33
C PRO A 40 -11.70 20.79 -25.37
N SER A 41 -12.81 20.10 -25.06
CA SER A 41 -13.54 19.32 -26.08
C SER A 41 -14.11 20.17 -27.23
N ALA A 42 -14.29 21.48 -27.03
CA ALA A 42 -14.61 22.45 -28.08
C ALA A 42 -13.42 22.83 -28.99
N HIS A 43 -12.20 22.38 -28.66
CA HIS A 43 -10.96 22.69 -29.38
C HIS A 43 -10.17 21.46 -29.84
N VAL A 44 -10.48 20.27 -29.30
CA VAL A 44 -9.80 19.00 -29.58
C VAL A 44 -10.82 18.01 -30.16
N VAL A 45 -10.84 17.89 -31.48
CA VAL A 45 -11.74 16.98 -32.21
C VAL A 45 -11.29 15.53 -32.01
N ILE A 46 -12.22 14.61 -31.77
CA ILE A 46 -11.90 13.19 -31.57
C ILE A 46 -11.21 12.63 -32.83
N GLY A 47 -10.02 12.06 -32.66
CA GLY A 47 -9.18 11.56 -33.75
C GLY A 47 -8.33 12.61 -34.48
N SER A 48 -8.25 13.87 -34.03
CA SER A 48 -7.24 14.81 -34.52
C SER A 48 -5.84 14.48 -34.00
N ASP A 49 -4.80 15.09 -34.59
CA ASP A 49 -3.42 14.91 -34.14
C ASP A 49 -3.25 15.31 -32.66
N GLU A 50 -3.94 16.36 -32.19
CA GLU A 50 -3.94 16.75 -30.78
C GLU A 50 -4.64 15.72 -29.88
N ASP A 51 -5.73 15.10 -30.33
CA ASP A 51 -6.43 14.06 -29.59
C ASP A 51 -5.59 12.78 -29.47
N LEU A 52 -4.95 12.37 -30.57
CA LEU A 52 -4.09 11.19 -30.62
C LEU A 52 -2.80 11.40 -29.81
N ALA A 53 -2.22 12.61 -29.83
CA ALA A 53 -1.09 12.97 -28.98
C ALA A 53 -1.47 13.00 -27.49
N ALA A 54 -2.61 13.63 -27.14
CA ALA A 54 -3.11 13.69 -25.77
C ALA A 54 -3.41 12.30 -25.20
N ARG A 55 -4.06 11.44 -26.01
CA ARG A 55 -4.33 10.03 -25.69
C ARG A 55 -3.05 9.25 -25.41
N LYS A 56 -2.04 9.41 -26.28
CA LYS A 56 -0.73 8.75 -26.15
C LYS A 56 0.06 9.20 -24.92
N GLN A 57 -0.05 10.46 -24.51
CA GLN A 57 0.63 10.96 -23.30
C GLN A 57 -0.18 10.71 -22.02
N GLY A 58 -1.51 10.64 -22.11
CA GLY A 58 -2.46 10.36 -21.02
C GLY A 58 -2.65 11.48 -20.00
N ALA A 59 -1.60 12.24 -19.68
CA ALA A 59 -1.63 13.40 -18.77
C ALA A 59 -0.48 14.38 -19.04
N THR A 60 -0.55 15.58 -18.45
CA THR A 60 0.57 16.54 -18.43
C THR A 60 1.67 16.04 -17.49
N ILE A 61 2.91 16.01 -17.97
CA ILE A 61 4.07 15.52 -17.21
C ILE A 61 4.79 16.71 -16.56
N TYR A 62 4.69 16.85 -15.24
CA TYR A 62 5.31 17.93 -14.48
C TYR A 62 6.64 17.49 -13.84
N ARG A 63 7.80 17.70 -14.49
CA ARG A 63 9.14 17.40 -13.92
C ARG A 63 9.76 18.60 -13.21
N GLY A 64 8.92 19.32 -12.44
CA GLY A 64 9.27 20.57 -11.76
C GLY A 64 9.26 21.80 -12.68
N ARG A 65 9.50 22.99 -12.09
CA ARG A 65 9.26 24.35 -12.66
C ARG A 65 9.88 24.67 -14.04
N ARG A 66 10.76 23.83 -14.59
CA ARG A 66 11.43 24.04 -15.89
C ARG A 66 11.20 22.93 -16.93
N ALA A 67 10.45 21.89 -16.58
CA ALA A 67 10.29 20.69 -17.41
C ALA A 67 8.86 20.13 -17.34
N THR A 68 7.89 20.98 -17.69
CA THR A 68 6.50 20.54 -17.91
C THR A 68 6.29 20.19 -19.38
N SER A 69 5.81 18.97 -19.67
CA SER A 69 5.32 18.55 -20.99
C SER A 69 3.78 18.52 -20.97
N PRO A 70 3.09 19.55 -21.48
CA PRO A 70 1.62 19.60 -21.54
C PRO A 70 1.02 18.41 -22.29
N MET A 71 -0.16 17.96 -21.87
CA MET A 71 -0.95 16.95 -22.60
C MET A 71 -1.53 17.52 -23.89
N LEU A 72 -2.09 18.74 -23.81
CA LEU A 72 -2.62 19.49 -24.94
C LEU A 72 -1.64 20.61 -25.32
N PRO A 73 -1.52 20.99 -26.61
CA PRO A 73 -0.74 22.14 -27.05
C PRO A 73 -1.03 23.39 -26.22
N ARG A 74 0.01 24.20 -25.94
CA ARG A 74 -0.13 25.42 -25.12
C ARG A 74 -1.14 26.43 -25.68
N SER A 75 -1.33 26.44 -27.00
CA SER A 75 -2.39 27.19 -27.70
C SER A 75 -3.81 26.67 -27.44
N ILE A 76 -3.97 25.61 -26.65
CA ILE A 76 -5.24 25.14 -26.08
C ILE A 76 -5.18 25.27 -24.56
N SER A 77 -4.20 24.61 -23.92
CA SER A 77 -4.10 24.47 -22.46
C SER A 77 -3.71 25.75 -21.72
N GLU A 78 -2.99 26.69 -22.33
CA GLU A 78 -2.51 27.92 -21.69
C GLU A 78 -3.08 29.19 -22.36
N ASP A 79 -4.02 29.05 -23.29
CA ASP A 79 -4.62 30.15 -24.08
C ASP A 79 -6.13 29.96 -24.30
N ARG A 80 -6.54 29.18 -25.31
CA ARG A 80 -7.95 29.11 -25.76
C ARG A 80 -8.93 28.50 -24.73
N ALA A 81 -8.52 27.45 -24.02
CA ALA A 81 -9.42 26.67 -23.16
C ALA A 81 -9.34 27.07 -21.67
N THR A 82 -8.19 27.56 -21.21
CA THR A 82 -7.94 27.92 -19.80
C THR A 82 -8.88 29.03 -19.31
N LEU A 83 -9.32 28.93 -18.04
CA LEU A 83 -10.32 29.82 -17.43
C LEU A 83 -9.73 31.18 -17.00
N THR A 84 -9.13 31.91 -17.93
CA THR A 84 -8.54 33.23 -17.71
C THR A 84 -9.58 34.25 -17.21
N ALA A 85 -9.30 34.85 -16.05
CA ALA A 85 -10.15 35.89 -15.47
C ALA A 85 -10.37 37.08 -16.43
N GLY A 86 -11.61 37.58 -16.46
CA GLY A 86 -12.05 38.67 -17.35
C GLY A 86 -12.31 38.28 -18.80
N VAL A 87 -12.05 37.02 -19.20
CA VAL A 87 -12.23 36.57 -20.60
C VAL A 87 -13.37 35.54 -20.70
N PRO A 88 -14.31 35.67 -21.65
CA PRO A 88 -15.31 34.65 -21.90
C PRO A 88 -14.70 33.31 -22.32
N ARG A 89 -15.20 32.22 -21.75
CA ARG A 89 -14.75 30.83 -21.98
C ARG A 89 -15.92 29.86 -21.99
N SER A 90 -15.89 28.88 -22.89
CA SER A 90 -16.80 27.74 -22.81
C SER A 90 -16.40 26.84 -21.63
N ALA A 91 -17.38 26.50 -20.79
CA ALA A 91 -17.18 25.65 -19.63
C ALA A 91 -18.35 24.67 -19.44
N VAL A 92 -18.03 23.49 -18.91
CA VAL A 92 -19.00 22.55 -18.38
C VAL A 92 -19.21 22.88 -16.91
N LEU A 93 -20.41 23.30 -16.57
CA LEU A 93 -20.81 23.65 -15.20
C LEU A 93 -21.43 22.44 -14.51
N ILE A 94 -21.00 22.18 -13.29
CA ILE A 94 -21.53 21.15 -12.40
C ILE A 94 -22.11 21.90 -11.19
N ASP A 95 -23.42 22.13 -11.19
CA ASP A 95 -24.12 22.72 -10.05
C ASP A 95 -24.50 21.61 -9.06
N LEU A 96 -23.91 21.65 -7.87
CA LEU A 96 -24.27 20.81 -6.72
C LEU A 96 -25.23 21.59 -5.83
N GLU A 97 -26.46 21.11 -5.71
CA GLU A 97 -27.46 21.65 -4.82
C GLU A 97 -27.30 21.01 -3.43
N LEU A 98 -27.10 21.84 -2.42
CA LEU A 98 -26.93 21.46 -1.03
C LEU A 98 -28.12 21.95 -0.20
N ASP A 99 -28.59 21.11 0.73
CA ASP A 99 -29.60 21.53 1.69
C ASP A 99 -29.03 22.42 2.81
N GLN A 100 -29.91 22.93 3.70
CA GLN A 100 -29.53 23.75 4.86
C GLN A 100 -28.56 23.06 5.85
N ALA A 101 -28.37 21.73 5.75
CA ALA A 101 -27.39 20.97 6.54
C ALA A 101 -26.07 20.71 5.78
N GLY A 102 -25.90 21.25 4.57
CA GLY A 102 -24.74 21.05 3.72
C GLY A 102 -24.67 19.65 3.09
N ARG A 103 -25.79 18.94 2.97
CA ARG A 103 -25.87 17.64 2.32
C ARG A 103 -26.20 17.84 0.84
N HIS A 104 -25.45 17.17 -0.04
CA HIS A 104 -25.74 17.14 -1.48
C HIS A 104 -27.08 16.43 -1.74
N VAL A 105 -27.99 17.12 -2.42
CA VAL A 105 -29.35 16.66 -2.74
C VAL A 105 -29.67 16.66 -4.25
N GLY A 106 -28.87 17.33 -5.08
CA GLY A 106 -29.08 17.35 -6.53
C GLY A 106 -27.83 17.76 -7.31
N THR A 107 -27.65 17.17 -8.49
CA THR A 107 -26.56 17.47 -9.43
C THR A 107 -27.16 17.96 -10.75
N ARG A 108 -26.75 19.13 -11.24
CA ARG A 108 -27.22 19.69 -12.52
C ARG A 108 -26.05 20.07 -13.42
N PRO A 109 -25.64 19.21 -14.37
CA PRO A 109 -24.63 19.55 -15.35
C PRO A 109 -25.22 20.47 -16.44
N SER A 110 -24.43 21.42 -16.95
CA SER A 110 -24.81 22.22 -18.13
C SER A 110 -23.59 22.74 -18.89
N LEU A 111 -23.78 23.07 -20.17
CA LEU A 111 -22.75 23.68 -21.02
C LEU A 111 -23.07 25.16 -21.22
N ARG A 112 -22.12 26.05 -20.90
CA ARG A 112 -22.30 27.51 -20.99
C ARG A 112 -21.02 28.20 -21.45
N GLU A 113 -21.17 29.48 -21.81
CA GLU A 113 -20.06 30.43 -21.75
C GLU A 113 -20.09 31.11 -20.38
N ILE A 114 -18.91 31.37 -19.81
CA ILE A 114 -18.73 32.02 -18.51
C ILE A 114 -17.58 33.03 -18.58
N THR A 115 -17.56 33.95 -17.62
CA THR A 115 -16.41 34.81 -17.33
C THR A 115 -16.01 34.61 -15.87
N VAL A 116 -14.76 34.18 -15.62
CA VAL A 116 -14.18 34.17 -14.27
C VAL A 116 -13.93 35.62 -13.84
N VAL A 117 -14.36 36.01 -12.64
CA VAL A 117 -14.22 37.40 -12.16
C VAL A 117 -12.83 37.68 -11.59
N GLN A 118 -12.17 36.67 -11.01
CA GLN A 118 -10.88 36.81 -10.35
C GLN A 118 -10.11 35.47 -10.35
N ARG A 119 -8.80 35.53 -10.58
CA ARG A 119 -7.87 34.44 -10.28
C ARG A 119 -7.29 34.65 -8.89
N LEU A 120 -7.28 33.62 -8.07
CA LEU A 120 -6.67 33.61 -6.74
C LEU A 120 -5.57 32.53 -6.67
N SER A 121 -4.70 32.64 -5.68
CA SER A 121 -3.82 31.56 -5.25
C SER A 121 -4.33 30.88 -3.98
N TYR A 122 -3.81 29.68 -3.68
CA TYR A 122 -4.07 29.00 -2.41
C TYR A 122 -3.77 29.84 -1.15
N LYS A 123 -2.91 30.87 -1.26
CA LYS A 123 -2.53 31.80 -0.17
C LYS A 123 -3.49 32.97 0.01
N ASP A 124 -4.29 33.29 -1.01
CA ASP A 124 -5.25 34.40 -0.96
C ASP A 124 -6.57 33.99 -0.29
N VAL A 125 -6.85 32.69 -0.20
CA VAL A 125 -8.07 32.15 0.41
C VAL A 125 -8.27 32.63 1.86
N PRO A 126 -7.28 32.61 2.77
CA PRO A 126 -7.43 33.17 4.12
C PRO A 126 -7.62 34.68 4.17
N SER A 127 -6.95 35.46 3.30
CA SER A 127 -7.05 36.93 3.31
C SER A 127 -8.42 37.38 2.77
N VAL A 128 -8.86 36.83 1.63
CA VAL A 128 -10.21 37.05 1.07
C VAL A 128 -11.32 36.65 2.05
N ALA A 129 -11.15 35.54 2.77
CA ALA A 129 -12.10 35.10 3.80
C ALA A 129 -12.09 35.98 5.08
N SER A 130 -11.13 36.89 5.24
CA SER A 130 -11.02 37.80 6.38
C SER A 130 -11.42 39.25 6.06
N ASP A 131 -11.20 39.69 4.82
CA ASP A 131 -11.53 41.05 4.36
C ASP A 131 -13.01 41.17 3.98
N GLN A 132 -13.80 41.76 4.89
CA GLN A 132 -15.24 42.01 4.69
C GLN A 132 -15.55 42.98 3.54
N SER A 133 -14.55 43.73 3.03
CA SER A 133 -14.73 44.63 1.87
C SER A 133 -14.47 43.94 0.53
N HIS A 134 -13.87 42.74 0.53
CA HIS A 134 -13.55 42.02 -0.70
C HIS A 134 -14.82 41.45 -1.35
N PRO A 135 -15.07 41.66 -2.67
CA PRO A 135 -16.32 41.22 -3.32
C PRO A 135 -16.63 39.73 -3.20
N LEU A 136 -15.60 38.88 -3.10
CA LEU A 136 -15.74 37.42 -2.92
C LEU A 136 -15.82 36.96 -1.45
N HIS A 137 -15.81 37.86 -0.47
CA HIS A 137 -15.71 37.53 0.96
C HIS A 137 -16.71 36.45 1.41
N GLN A 138 -18.01 36.72 1.25
CA GLN A 138 -19.07 35.81 1.68
C GLN A 138 -18.99 34.46 0.95
N ALA A 139 -18.78 34.47 -0.37
CA ALA A 139 -18.64 33.25 -1.16
C ALA A 139 -17.43 32.40 -0.74
N MET A 140 -16.33 33.04 -0.35
CA MET A 140 -15.13 32.35 0.18
C MET A 140 -15.38 31.77 1.58
N VAL A 141 -16.05 32.52 2.46
CA VAL A 141 -16.44 32.03 3.81
C VAL A 141 -17.37 30.81 3.70
N ASP A 142 -18.40 30.88 2.85
CA ASP A 142 -19.28 29.74 2.56
C ASP A 142 -18.51 28.56 1.92
N ALA A 143 -17.61 28.81 0.96
CA ALA A 143 -16.79 27.76 0.34
C ALA A 143 -15.92 27.00 1.35
N ILE A 144 -15.25 27.72 2.27
CA ILE A 144 -14.43 27.12 3.33
C ILE A 144 -15.31 26.31 4.30
N ALA A 145 -16.51 26.81 4.64
CA ALA A 145 -17.45 26.10 5.50
C ALA A 145 -17.96 24.80 4.84
N ILE A 146 -18.35 24.86 3.57
CA ILE A 146 -18.84 23.73 2.77
C ILE A 146 -17.75 22.67 2.59
N ALA A 147 -16.52 23.05 2.24
CA ALA A 147 -15.39 22.12 2.09
C ALA A 147 -15.08 21.37 3.41
N ARG A 148 -15.07 22.09 4.55
CA ARG A 148 -14.96 21.47 5.88
C ARG A 148 -16.14 20.54 6.18
N GLY A 149 -17.34 20.87 5.72
CA GLY A 149 -18.53 20.02 5.78
C GLY A 149 -18.38 18.73 4.98
N PHE A 150 -17.89 18.80 3.74
CA PHE A 150 -17.63 17.63 2.88
C PHE A 150 -16.55 16.71 3.47
N LEU A 151 -15.42 17.27 3.94
CA LEU A 151 -14.38 16.49 4.62
C LEU A 151 -14.94 15.77 5.86
N LYS A 152 -15.73 16.47 6.69
CA LYS A 152 -16.39 15.88 7.87
C LYS A 152 -17.34 14.75 7.48
N GLN A 153 -18.15 14.93 6.44
CA GLN A 153 -19.06 13.90 5.94
C GLN A 153 -18.32 12.69 5.37
N ARG A 154 -17.18 12.88 4.68
CA ARG A 154 -16.34 11.79 4.15
C ARG A 154 -15.63 11.01 5.25
N ARG A 155 -15.01 11.68 6.22
CA ARG A 155 -14.42 11.02 7.41
C ARG A 155 -15.47 10.22 8.19
N ALA A 156 -16.66 10.79 8.41
CA ALA A 156 -17.78 10.11 9.07
C ALA A 156 -18.38 8.91 8.28
N ARG A 157 -17.98 8.70 7.02
CA ARG A 157 -18.31 7.49 6.23
C ARG A 157 -17.16 6.46 6.22
N GLY A 158 -15.95 6.85 6.63
CA GLY A 158 -14.75 6.00 6.60
C GLY A 158 -13.77 6.27 5.46
N ALA A 159 -13.77 7.46 4.86
CA ALA A 159 -12.73 7.85 3.90
C ALA A 159 -11.35 7.95 4.57
N LEU A 160 -10.28 7.62 3.85
CA LEU A 160 -8.89 7.80 4.27
C LEU A 160 -8.45 9.26 4.11
N ALA A 161 -9.17 10.17 4.77
CA ALA A 161 -9.04 11.60 4.63
C ALA A 161 -8.51 12.23 5.93
N PHE A 162 -7.21 12.53 5.98
CA PHE A 162 -6.52 13.06 7.15
C PHE A 162 -6.23 14.56 7.02
N LEU A 163 -6.32 15.28 8.13
CA LEU A 163 -6.03 16.72 8.24
C LEU A 163 -5.46 17.02 9.64
N ASP A 164 -4.23 17.51 9.70
CA ASP A 164 -3.55 17.98 10.91
C ASP A 164 -3.08 19.43 10.69
N GLN A 165 -3.70 20.36 11.41
CA GLN A 165 -3.43 21.79 11.32
C GLN A 165 -2.19 22.24 12.10
N GLN A 166 -1.64 21.40 12.99
CA GLN A 166 -0.41 21.67 13.74
C GLN A 166 0.82 21.26 12.93
N GLN A 167 0.77 20.10 12.27
CA GLN A 167 1.84 19.60 11.39
C GLN A 167 1.68 20.04 9.92
N LEU A 168 0.64 20.83 9.61
CA LEU A 168 0.29 21.29 8.26
C LEU A 168 0.17 20.15 7.22
N LEU A 169 -0.37 19.01 7.67
CA LEU A 169 -0.58 17.81 6.85
C LEU A 169 -2.02 17.69 6.37
N LEU A 170 -2.22 17.31 5.10
CA LEU A 170 -3.51 16.99 4.50
C LEU A 170 -3.33 15.86 3.46
N THR A 171 -4.28 14.93 3.36
CA THR A 171 -4.29 13.89 2.31
C THR A 171 -4.92 14.35 1.01
N ASP A 172 -4.30 14.00 -0.12
CA ASP A 172 -4.83 14.21 -1.47
C ASP A 172 -6.01 13.27 -1.84
N GLU A 173 -6.57 13.42 -3.06
CA GLU A 173 -7.70 12.60 -3.56
C GLU A 173 -7.38 11.10 -3.63
N GLU A 174 -6.11 10.72 -3.60
CA GLU A 174 -5.63 9.33 -3.63
C GLU A 174 -5.24 8.82 -2.23
N GLY A 175 -5.32 9.66 -1.20
CA GLY A 175 -5.04 9.33 0.20
C GLY A 175 -3.58 9.50 0.62
N ARG A 176 -2.71 10.11 -0.20
CA ARG A 176 -1.31 10.37 0.19
C ARG A 176 -1.24 11.60 1.07
N VAL A 177 -0.54 11.50 2.20
CA VAL A 177 -0.30 12.64 3.09
C VAL A 177 0.72 13.58 2.43
N GLN A 178 0.32 14.84 2.24
CA GLN A 178 1.16 15.95 1.78
C GLN A 178 1.35 16.98 2.91
N HIS A 179 2.43 17.76 2.85
CA HIS A 179 2.75 18.83 3.80
C HIS A 179 2.68 20.19 3.08
N PHE A 180 1.97 21.16 3.68
CA PHE A 180 1.71 22.48 3.11
C PHE A 180 2.42 23.58 3.90
N SER A 181 2.51 24.80 3.34
CA SER A 181 2.94 25.95 4.15
C SER A 181 1.75 26.61 4.87
N ALA A 182 2.05 27.40 5.90
CA ALA A 182 1.03 28.12 6.64
C ALA A 182 0.31 29.13 5.73
N GLY A 183 -1.01 29.01 5.62
CA GLY A 183 -1.86 29.78 4.71
C GLY A 183 -2.40 28.97 3.53
N GLU A 184 -1.57 28.16 2.87
CA GLU A 184 -1.95 27.41 1.67
C GLU A 184 -2.96 26.27 1.96
N MET A 185 -2.84 25.62 3.13
CA MET A 185 -3.67 24.47 3.52
C MET A 185 -5.18 24.71 3.36
N VAL A 186 -5.67 25.91 3.66
CA VAL A 186 -7.12 26.20 3.60
C VAL A 186 -7.60 26.26 2.15
N GLY A 187 -6.80 26.84 1.24
CA GLY A 187 -7.09 26.84 -0.19
C GLY A 187 -7.03 25.44 -0.79
N HIS A 188 -6.01 24.65 -0.44
CA HIS A 188 -5.91 23.26 -0.93
C HIS A 188 -7.08 22.40 -0.46
N LEU A 189 -7.47 22.50 0.81
CA LEU A 189 -8.66 21.82 1.34
C LEU A 189 -9.94 22.25 0.60
N LEU A 190 -10.09 23.55 0.32
CA LEU A 190 -11.25 24.09 -0.39
C LEU A 190 -11.37 23.46 -1.79
N VAL A 191 -10.35 23.62 -2.63
CA VAL A 191 -10.37 23.10 -4.01
C VAL A 191 -10.53 21.60 -4.01
N GLN A 192 -9.76 20.87 -3.19
CA GLN A 192 -9.81 19.41 -3.12
C GLN A 192 -11.21 18.88 -2.83
N GLU A 193 -11.88 19.38 -1.79
CA GLU A 193 -13.20 18.84 -1.41
C GLU A 193 -14.29 19.23 -2.41
N MET A 194 -14.19 20.39 -3.07
CA MET A 194 -15.10 20.79 -4.15
C MET A 194 -14.90 19.91 -5.40
N MET A 195 -13.66 19.63 -5.80
CA MET A 195 -13.37 18.77 -6.96
C MET A 195 -13.78 17.32 -6.68
N ILE A 196 -13.50 16.78 -5.49
CA ILE A 196 -13.94 15.43 -5.10
C ILE A 196 -15.48 15.33 -5.10
N ALA A 197 -16.18 16.36 -4.61
CA ALA A 197 -17.64 16.39 -4.65
C ALA A 197 -18.18 16.41 -6.09
N ALA A 198 -17.61 17.24 -6.98
CA ALA A 198 -18.01 17.31 -8.39
C ALA A 198 -17.72 16.00 -9.15
N ASN A 199 -16.51 15.45 -9.01
CA ASN A 199 -16.09 14.17 -9.58
C ASN A 199 -17.00 13.01 -9.12
N SER A 200 -17.33 12.93 -7.83
CA SER A 200 -18.24 11.92 -7.28
C SER A 200 -19.68 12.10 -7.78
N ALA A 201 -20.19 13.33 -7.80
CA ALA A 201 -21.57 13.63 -8.20
C ALA A 201 -21.83 13.37 -9.70
N VAL A 202 -20.86 13.71 -10.56
CA VAL A 202 -20.93 13.39 -12.00
C VAL A 202 -20.81 11.89 -12.24
N ALA A 203 -19.89 11.19 -11.56
CA ALA A 203 -19.75 9.74 -11.70
C ALA A 203 -21.03 8.98 -11.27
N GLU A 204 -21.67 9.41 -10.18
CA GLU A 204 -22.98 8.89 -9.81
C GLU A 204 -24.09 9.24 -10.81
N LEU A 205 -24.08 10.45 -11.39
CA LEU A 205 -25.07 10.86 -12.39
C LEU A 205 -24.93 10.03 -13.67
N ALA A 206 -23.71 9.85 -14.19
CA ALA A 206 -23.42 9.00 -15.33
C ALA A 206 -23.92 7.56 -15.10
N ALA A 207 -23.61 6.98 -13.95
CA ALA A 207 -24.08 5.65 -13.56
C ALA A 207 -25.62 5.55 -13.45
N ARG A 208 -26.30 6.58 -12.93
CA ARG A 208 -27.78 6.65 -12.88
C ARG A 208 -28.43 6.88 -14.26
N SER A 209 -27.68 7.39 -15.23
CA SER A 209 -28.15 7.70 -16.59
C SER A 209 -27.69 6.68 -17.64
N ASP A 210 -27.10 5.55 -17.22
CA ASP A 210 -26.52 4.51 -18.10
C ASP A 210 -25.50 5.05 -19.13
N VAL A 211 -24.74 6.09 -18.73
CA VAL A 211 -23.67 6.67 -19.55
C VAL A 211 -22.33 6.07 -19.10
N PRO A 212 -21.61 5.32 -19.96
CA PRO A 212 -20.34 4.72 -19.59
C PRO A 212 -19.22 5.76 -19.54
N PHE A 213 -18.37 5.66 -18.51
CA PHE A 213 -17.34 6.63 -18.10
C PHE A 213 -16.02 5.91 -17.73
N LEU A 214 -14.91 6.64 -17.68
CA LEU A 214 -13.60 6.18 -17.17
C LEU A 214 -13.51 6.37 -15.65
N TYR A 215 -14.23 5.51 -14.93
CA TYR A 215 -14.18 5.46 -13.47
C TYR A 215 -12.75 5.35 -12.94
N ARG A 216 -12.44 6.18 -11.95
CA ARG A 216 -11.19 6.14 -11.19
C ARG A 216 -11.37 5.11 -10.06
N SER A 217 -11.10 3.85 -10.39
CA SER A 217 -11.18 2.72 -9.47
C SER A 217 -10.00 2.72 -8.48
N HIS A 218 -10.26 2.42 -7.22
CA HIS A 218 -9.22 2.24 -6.19
C HIS A 218 -9.67 1.13 -5.25
N GLU A 219 -8.91 0.04 -5.21
CA GLU A 219 -9.29 -1.18 -4.50
C GLU A 219 -8.48 -1.36 -3.21
N PRO A 220 -9.09 -1.91 -2.15
CA PRO A 220 -8.37 -2.36 -0.96
C PRO A 220 -7.50 -3.59 -1.29
N ARG A 221 -6.50 -3.86 -0.45
CA ARG A 221 -5.92 -5.21 -0.34
C ARG A 221 -6.84 -6.12 0.47
N ILE A 222 -6.66 -7.44 0.33
CA ILE A 222 -7.55 -8.46 0.92
C ILE A 222 -7.71 -8.29 2.45
N SER A 223 -6.62 -8.02 3.15
CA SER A 223 -6.56 -7.83 4.61
C SER A 223 -6.85 -6.39 5.09
N ALA A 224 -7.28 -5.49 4.20
CA ALA A 224 -7.50 -4.10 4.57
C ALA A 224 -8.78 -3.91 5.40
N PRO A 225 -8.76 -3.05 6.44
CA PRO A 225 -9.99 -2.60 7.10
C PRO A 225 -10.89 -1.85 6.10
N ARG A 226 -12.19 -1.69 6.42
CA ARG A 226 -13.16 -1.00 5.55
C ARG A 226 -14.05 -0.06 6.36
N GLY A 227 -14.54 1.00 5.70
CA GLY A 227 -15.35 2.03 6.36
C GLY A 227 -14.62 2.69 7.53
N LEU A 228 -15.36 3.02 8.60
CA LEU A 228 -14.81 3.74 9.76
C LEU A 228 -13.54 3.10 10.34
N ALA A 229 -13.49 1.77 10.45
CA ALA A 229 -12.31 1.06 10.96
C ALA A 229 -11.04 1.30 10.14
N ALA A 230 -11.16 1.66 8.85
CA ALA A 230 -10.03 2.03 8.00
C ALA A 230 -9.53 3.44 8.30
N ALA A 231 -10.44 4.41 8.43
CA ALA A 231 -10.13 5.77 8.82
C ALA A 231 -9.53 5.82 10.24
N GLU A 232 -10.16 5.19 11.23
CA GLU A 232 -9.68 5.08 12.61
C GLU A 232 -8.26 4.48 12.67
N SER A 233 -8.02 3.37 11.97
CA SER A 233 -6.70 2.71 11.90
C SER A 233 -5.61 3.54 11.22
N PHE A 234 -5.98 4.54 10.42
CA PHE A 234 -5.06 5.43 9.73
C PHE A 234 -4.80 6.70 10.56
N GLU A 235 -5.86 7.31 11.10
CA GLU A 235 -5.78 8.49 11.97
C GLU A 235 -4.99 8.21 13.26
N VAL A 236 -5.27 7.09 13.95
CA VAL A 236 -4.52 6.68 15.16
C VAL A 236 -3.04 6.44 14.85
N TRP A 237 -2.73 5.88 13.67
CA TRP A 237 -1.36 5.61 13.26
C TRP A 237 -0.57 6.89 12.98
N ILE A 238 -1.17 7.91 12.35
CA ILE A 238 -0.51 9.21 12.15
C ILE A 238 -0.38 9.96 13.49
N ALA A 239 -1.44 9.98 14.30
CA ALA A 239 -1.45 10.62 15.62
C ALA A 239 -0.42 10.02 16.61
N GLY A 240 -0.03 8.76 16.42
CA GLY A 240 1.04 8.10 17.17
C GLY A 240 2.47 8.62 16.91
N GLY A 241 2.64 9.67 16.09
CA GLY A 241 3.94 10.29 15.81
C GLY A 241 4.72 9.66 14.65
N HIS A 242 4.10 8.76 13.89
CA HIS A 242 4.71 8.17 12.69
C HIS A 242 4.59 9.05 11.42
N ALA A 243 4.23 10.33 11.60
CA ALA A 243 3.67 11.26 10.60
C ALA A 243 4.64 11.78 9.51
N THR A 244 5.58 10.97 9.04
CA THR A 244 6.31 11.30 7.80
C THR A 244 5.45 10.95 6.57
N THR A 245 5.47 11.80 5.55
CA THR A 245 4.76 11.55 4.27
C THR A 245 5.19 10.24 3.61
N ALA A 246 6.46 9.85 3.77
CA ALA A 246 7.00 8.58 3.32
C ALA A 246 6.35 7.38 4.03
N ALA A 247 6.35 7.35 5.37
CA ALA A 247 5.75 6.26 6.13
C ALA A 247 4.23 6.19 5.94
N ALA A 248 3.55 7.32 5.78
CA ALA A 248 2.11 7.36 5.46
C ALA A 248 1.82 6.77 4.07
N THR A 249 2.69 7.04 3.08
CA THR A 249 2.61 6.45 1.74
C THR A 249 2.87 4.94 1.79
N GLU A 250 3.84 4.48 2.57
CA GLU A 250 4.08 3.05 2.81
C GLU A 250 2.87 2.38 3.48
N ARG A 251 2.31 2.99 4.53
CA ARG A 251 1.11 2.51 5.22
C ARG A 251 -0.10 2.41 4.28
N LEU A 252 -0.29 3.37 3.38
CA LEU A 252 -1.33 3.32 2.34
C LEU A 252 -1.10 2.15 1.36
N ASN A 253 0.14 1.99 0.87
CA ASN A 253 0.52 0.89 -0.04
C ASN A 253 0.34 -0.51 0.57
N LEU A 254 0.34 -0.63 1.90
CA LEU A 254 0.07 -1.88 2.63
C LEU A 254 -1.43 -2.21 2.77
N ILE A 255 -2.33 -1.23 2.64
CA ILE A 255 -3.79 -1.44 2.75
C ILE A 255 -4.55 -1.25 1.43
N ALA A 256 -3.93 -0.63 0.43
CA ALA A 256 -4.56 -0.32 -0.84
C ALA A 256 -3.71 -0.74 -2.05
N GLN A 257 -4.38 -0.85 -3.21
CA GLN A 257 -3.75 -0.83 -4.53
C GLN A 257 -3.57 0.61 -5.02
N LYS A 258 -2.78 0.82 -6.09
CA LYS A 258 -2.78 2.09 -6.81
C LYS A 258 -4.15 2.34 -7.46
N ALA A 259 -4.67 3.56 -7.38
CA ALA A 259 -5.84 3.97 -8.15
C ALA A 259 -5.54 3.92 -9.66
N ARG A 260 -6.48 3.39 -10.44
CA ARG A 260 -6.39 3.14 -11.89
C ARG A 260 -7.66 3.61 -12.60
N TYR A 261 -7.59 3.96 -13.88
CA TYR A 261 -8.80 4.17 -14.68
C TYR A 261 -9.34 2.82 -15.13
N THR A 262 -10.65 2.63 -15.11
CA THR A 262 -11.33 1.47 -15.72
C THR A 262 -12.69 1.92 -16.28
N SER A 263 -13.21 1.20 -17.25
CA SER A 263 -14.59 1.37 -17.75
C SER A 263 -15.65 0.81 -16.79
N THR A 264 -15.27 0.15 -15.70
CA THR A 264 -16.17 -0.58 -14.80
C THR A 264 -16.33 0.15 -13.46
N LEU A 265 -17.57 0.34 -13.04
CA LEU A 265 -17.89 0.98 -11.77
C LEU A 265 -17.58 0.05 -10.58
N THR A 266 -16.45 0.27 -9.91
CA THR A 266 -16.02 -0.50 -8.72
C THR A 266 -15.97 0.32 -7.42
N GLY A 267 -16.17 1.64 -7.50
CA GLY A 267 -15.92 2.58 -6.40
C GLY A 267 -14.45 2.87 -6.11
N HIS A 268 -14.21 3.79 -5.16
CA HIS A 268 -12.88 4.30 -4.81
C HIS A 268 -12.62 4.22 -3.30
N TYR A 269 -11.88 3.19 -2.87
CA TYR A 269 -11.61 2.83 -1.47
C TYR A 269 -11.09 4.00 -0.63
N GLY A 270 -10.01 4.68 -1.04
CA GLY A 270 -9.44 5.79 -0.26
C GLY A 270 -10.37 6.98 -0.05
N LEU A 271 -11.33 7.20 -0.94
CA LEU A 271 -12.35 8.26 -0.79
C LEU A 271 -13.63 7.77 -0.12
N ASN A 272 -13.81 6.44 -0.03
CA ASN A 272 -15.00 5.74 0.45
C ASN A 272 -16.29 6.27 -0.22
N VAL A 273 -16.29 6.30 -1.56
CA VAL A 273 -17.43 6.65 -2.43
C VAL A 273 -17.77 5.51 -3.39
N PRO A 274 -19.06 5.29 -3.73
CA PRO A 274 -19.49 4.18 -4.60
C PRO A 274 -19.16 4.43 -6.07
N ALA A 275 -19.10 5.69 -6.51
CA ALA A 275 -18.69 6.10 -7.84
C ALA A 275 -17.69 7.26 -7.75
N TYR A 276 -16.62 7.17 -8.54
CA TYR A 276 -15.65 8.25 -8.72
C TYR A 276 -15.10 8.18 -10.15
N ALA A 277 -15.04 9.32 -10.83
CA ALA A 277 -14.42 9.50 -12.13
C ALA A 277 -13.76 10.87 -12.13
N HIS A 278 -12.67 11.04 -12.88
CA HIS A 278 -12.03 12.35 -12.99
C HIS A 278 -12.67 13.12 -14.14
N ILE A 279 -13.25 14.29 -13.87
CA ILE A 279 -13.73 15.23 -14.89
C ILE A 279 -13.22 16.66 -14.67
N THR A 280 -12.70 16.97 -13.48
CA THR A 280 -12.32 18.33 -13.07
C THR A 280 -11.01 18.84 -13.66
N SER A 281 -10.30 18.11 -14.53
CA SER A 281 -9.01 18.57 -15.09
C SER A 281 -8.69 18.13 -16.54
N PRO A 282 -9.55 18.46 -17.53
CA PRO A 282 -9.43 18.01 -18.91
C PRO A 282 -8.31 18.70 -19.73
N LEU A 283 -7.69 19.78 -19.24
CA LEU A 283 -6.53 20.39 -19.89
C LEU A 283 -5.27 19.53 -19.73
N ARG A 284 -5.23 18.71 -18.67
CA ARG A 284 -4.03 17.99 -18.20
C ARG A 284 -4.22 16.50 -17.88
N ARG A 285 -5.44 15.95 -18.01
CA ARG A 285 -5.75 14.51 -17.88
C ARG A 285 -6.67 14.06 -19.03
N TYR A 286 -6.31 13.00 -19.75
CA TYR A 286 -7.06 12.57 -20.94
C TYR A 286 -8.35 11.83 -20.57
N ALA A 287 -8.39 11.17 -19.40
CA ALA A 287 -9.62 10.58 -18.86
C ALA A 287 -10.71 11.65 -18.69
N ASP A 288 -10.37 12.78 -18.07
CA ASP A 288 -11.26 13.94 -17.90
C ASP A 288 -11.76 14.51 -19.23
N LEU A 289 -10.93 14.54 -20.28
CA LEU A 289 -11.34 14.95 -21.63
C LEU A 289 -12.33 13.96 -22.26
N VAL A 290 -12.13 12.65 -22.06
CA VAL A 290 -13.03 11.59 -22.56
C VAL A 290 -14.37 11.63 -21.82
N ASP A 291 -14.36 11.72 -20.50
CA ASP A 291 -15.56 11.77 -19.67
C ASP A 291 -16.30 13.11 -19.81
N GLN A 292 -15.58 14.21 -20.03
CA GLN A 292 -16.19 15.48 -20.45
C GLN A 292 -16.94 15.35 -21.78
N ARG A 293 -16.38 14.65 -22.78
CA ARG A 293 -17.07 14.42 -24.06
C ARG A 293 -18.34 13.58 -23.89
N GLN A 294 -18.33 12.57 -23.02
CA GLN A 294 -19.54 11.81 -22.66
C GLN A 294 -20.58 12.71 -21.94
N LEU A 295 -20.14 13.55 -20.99
CA LEU A 295 -21.03 14.47 -20.28
C LEU A 295 -21.62 15.56 -21.20
N VAL A 296 -20.82 16.12 -22.11
CA VAL A 296 -21.29 17.11 -23.10
C VAL A 296 -22.35 16.49 -24.03
N ALA A 297 -22.16 15.24 -24.46
CA ALA A 297 -23.17 14.53 -25.23
C ALA A 297 -24.47 14.31 -24.44
N LEU A 298 -24.37 13.92 -23.16
CA LEU A 298 -25.52 13.80 -22.25
C LEU A 298 -26.26 15.15 -22.05
N ILE A 299 -25.53 16.26 -21.83
CA ILE A 299 -26.10 17.61 -21.69
C ILE A 299 -26.84 18.04 -22.97
N GLN A 300 -26.32 17.68 -24.14
CA GLN A 300 -26.88 18.07 -25.45
C GLN A 300 -27.97 17.12 -25.97
N GLY A 301 -28.14 15.94 -25.35
CA GLY A 301 -29.02 14.88 -25.88
C GLY A 301 -28.53 14.26 -27.18
N THR A 302 -27.21 14.27 -27.42
CA THR A 302 -26.58 13.75 -28.64
C THR A 302 -25.99 12.34 -28.42
N ALA A 303 -25.64 11.66 -29.52
CA ALA A 303 -25.09 10.30 -29.45
C ALA A 303 -23.74 10.27 -28.72
N LEU A 304 -23.57 9.34 -27.79
CA LEU A 304 -22.35 9.20 -26.99
C LEU A 304 -21.14 8.84 -27.87
N PRO A 305 -20.02 9.60 -27.81
CA PRO A 305 -18.85 9.35 -28.67
C PRO A 305 -18.13 8.02 -28.38
N TYR A 306 -18.19 7.53 -27.14
CA TYR A 306 -17.49 6.32 -26.71
C TYR A 306 -18.46 5.24 -26.18
N SER A 307 -18.26 4.01 -26.68
CA SER A 307 -18.87 2.79 -26.15
C SER A 307 -18.00 2.16 -25.05
N GLN A 308 -18.57 1.25 -24.27
CA GLN A 308 -17.87 0.53 -23.20
C GLN A 308 -16.55 -0.11 -23.67
N ASP A 309 -16.53 -0.75 -24.84
CA ASP A 309 -15.32 -1.35 -25.42
C ASP A 309 -14.23 -0.30 -25.73
N LYS A 310 -14.61 0.85 -26.30
CA LYS A 310 -13.67 1.96 -26.57
C LYS A 310 -13.07 2.53 -25.28
N LEU A 311 -13.90 2.73 -24.24
CA LEU A 311 -13.42 3.20 -22.94
C LEU A 311 -12.51 2.17 -22.27
N THR A 312 -12.81 0.88 -22.44
CA THR A 312 -11.96 -0.21 -21.93
C THR A 312 -10.58 -0.18 -22.59
N ALA A 313 -10.52 -0.03 -23.92
CA ALA A 313 -9.25 0.15 -24.65
C ALA A 313 -8.48 1.39 -24.17
N ILE A 314 -9.13 2.55 -24.08
CA ILE A 314 -8.53 3.80 -23.57
C ILE A 314 -8.01 3.60 -22.13
N SER A 315 -8.73 2.88 -21.26
CA SER A 315 -8.28 2.65 -19.88
C SER A 315 -6.99 1.83 -19.77
N ASN A 316 -6.76 0.89 -20.71
CA ASN A 316 -5.51 0.14 -20.81
C ASN A 316 -4.36 1.02 -21.34
N GLU A 317 -4.62 1.80 -22.39
CA GLU A 317 -3.63 2.73 -22.96
C GLU A 317 -3.19 3.81 -21.94
N LEU A 318 -4.12 4.28 -21.09
CA LEU A 318 -3.80 5.20 -20.01
C LEU A 318 -2.97 4.55 -18.88
N LEU A 319 -3.10 3.24 -18.66
CA LEU A 319 -2.23 2.50 -17.75
C LEU A 319 -0.82 2.38 -18.34
N GLU A 320 -0.70 1.94 -19.59
CA GLU A 320 0.59 1.85 -20.31
C GLU A 320 1.33 3.20 -20.36
N ALA A 321 0.61 4.29 -20.69
CA ALA A 321 1.16 5.64 -20.68
C ALA A 321 1.61 6.06 -19.27
N SER A 322 0.83 5.75 -18.23
CA SER A 322 1.20 6.08 -16.83
C SER A 322 2.46 5.35 -16.39
N GLU A 323 2.63 4.07 -16.76
CA GLU A 323 3.83 3.30 -16.44
C GLU A 323 5.06 3.77 -17.23
N ALA A 324 4.90 4.10 -18.52
CA ALA A 324 5.95 4.69 -19.34
C ALA A 324 6.42 6.05 -18.79
N VAL A 325 5.49 6.94 -18.43
CA VAL A 325 5.81 8.24 -17.81
C VAL A 325 6.48 8.07 -16.45
N ALA A 326 6.08 7.08 -15.65
CA ALA A 326 6.73 6.77 -14.37
C ALA A 326 8.18 6.29 -14.56
N ALA A 327 8.42 5.39 -15.53
CA ALA A 327 9.75 4.90 -15.86
C ALA A 327 10.66 6.01 -16.41
N GLU A 328 10.17 6.82 -17.36
CA GLU A 328 10.92 7.93 -17.94
C GLU A 328 11.24 9.00 -16.89
N THR A 329 10.29 9.32 -16.00
CA THR A 329 10.49 10.30 -14.92
C THR A 329 11.48 9.77 -13.87
N ALA A 330 11.43 8.47 -13.53
CA ALA A 330 12.45 7.85 -12.68
C ALA A 330 13.84 7.91 -13.31
N ASN A 331 13.95 7.77 -14.64
CA ASN A 331 15.22 7.89 -15.36
C ASN A 331 15.70 9.34 -15.46
N PHE A 332 14.80 10.30 -15.69
CA PHE A 332 15.08 11.75 -15.72
C PHE A 332 15.73 12.24 -14.41
N TYR A 333 15.26 11.78 -13.25
CA TYR A 333 15.88 12.13 -11.96
C TYR A 333 17.13 11.31 -11.62
N LYS A 334 17.29 10.09 -12.15
CA LYS A 334 18.52 9.29 -11.98
C LYS A 334 19.68 9.78 -12.84
N ALA A 335 19.43 10.23 -14.07
CA ALA A 335 20.50 10.53 -15.03
C ALA A 335 21.47 11.63 -14.57
N PRO A 336 21.04 12.78 -14.00
CA PRO A 336 21.96 13.79 -13.45
C PRO A 336 22.77 13.27 -12.25
N VAL A 337 22.15 12.46 -11.39
CA VAL A 337 22.81 11.82 -10.23
C VAL A 337 23.92 10.88 -10.70
N LEU A 338 23.63 10.04 -11.71
CA LEU A 338 24.59 9.12 -12.30
C LEU A 338 25.72 9.86 -13.04
N ALA A 339 25.40 10.88 -13.85
CA ALA A 339 26.40 11.66 -14.59
C ALA A 339 27.36 12.40 -13.65
N LYS A 340 26.85 13.06 -12.60
CA LYS A 340 27.68 13.73 -11.58
C LYS A 340 28.52 12.72 -10.79
N THR A 341 27.95 11.57 -10.47
CA THR A 341 28.68 10.46 -9.81
C THR A 341 29.84 9.98 -10.67
N GLN A 342 29.58 9.70 -11.95
CA GLN A 342 30.58 9.20 -12.90
C GLN A 342 31.72 10.22 -13.08
N ALA A 343 31.39 11.50 -13.32
CA ALA A 343 32.40 12.55 -13.46
C ALA A 343 33.26 12.73 -12.18
N ALA A 344 32.68 12.54 -10.99
CA ALA A 344 33.43 12.60 -9.72
C ALA A 344 34.35 11.38 -9.50
N LEU A 345 33.97 10.20 -10.01
CA LEU A 345 34.81 9.00 -10.03
C LEU A 345 35.94 9.10 -11.07
N GLU A 346 35.63 9.53 -12.28
CA GLU A 346 36.59 9.71 -13.38
C GLU A 346 37.65 10.76 -13.06
N ALA A 347 37.26 11.86 -12.40
CA ALA A 347 38.21 12.84 -11.89
C ALA A 347 39.14 12.29 -10.78
N ASN A 348 38.74 11.19 -10.11
CA ASN A 348 39.41 10.56 -8.96
C ASN A 348 39.94 11.58 -7.92
N ALA A 349 39.22 12.69 -7.77
CA ALA A 349 39.66 13.84 -7.01
C ALA A 349 38.80 13.99 -5.75
N LEU A 350 39.45 13.97 -4.58
CA LEU A 350 38.78 13.99 -3.28
C LEU A 350 37.79 15.17 -3.12
N ASN A 351 38.07 16.32 -3.73
CA ASN A 351 37.17 17.48 -3.71
C ASN A 351 35.89 17.28 -4.54
N ALA A 352 35.93 16.51 -5.64
CA ALA A 352 34.72 16.18 -6.41
C ALA A 352 33.81 15.22 -5.63
N LEU A 353 34.41 14.22 -4.97
CA LEU A 353 33.69 13.21 -4.17
C LEU A 353 33.13 13.79 -2.86
N ARG A 354 33.83 14.74 -2.22
CA ARG A 354 33.30 15.57 -1.12
C ARG A 354 32.02 16.33 -1.52
N GLY A 355 31.93 16.77 -2.78
CA GLY A 355 30.77 17.46 -3.34
C GLY A 355 29.55 16.58 -3.65
N LEU A 356 29.60 15.28 -3.33
CA LEU A 356 28.47 14.36 -3.52
C LEU A 356 27.50 14.37 -2.33
N ALA A 357 26.21 14.55 -2.62
CA ALA A 357 25.12 14.26 -1.71
C ALA A 357 24.93 12.75 -1.56
N ASP A 358 24.27 12.29 -0.49
CA ASP A 358 24.23 10.87 -0.14
C ASP A 358 23.60 9.95 -1.21
N ASN A 359 22.70 10.49 -2.05
CA ASN A 359 22.11 9.73 -3.15
C ASN A 359 23.12 9.50 -4.29
N GLU A 360 24.05 10.43 -4.49
CA GLU A 360 25.13 10.37 -5.49
C GLU A 360 26.28 9.51 -4.95
N LEU A 361 26.71 9.74 -3.71
CA LEU A 361 27.70 8.89 -3.02
C LEU A 361 27.21 7.43 -2.91
N GLY A 362 25.90 7.21 -2.71
CA GLY A 362 25.29 5.88 -2.76
C GLY A 362 25.39 5.20 -4.14
N GLN A 363 25.41 5.95 -5.24
CA GLN A 363 25.73 5.39 -6.57
C GLN A 363 27.25 5.22 -6.75
N ALA A 364 28.09 6.09 -6.19
CA ALA A 364 29.55 5.93 -6.23
C ALA A 364 29.98 4.61 -5.57
N VAL A 365 29.41 4.31 -4.39
CA VAL A 365 29.57 3.01 -3.71
C VAL A 365 29.03 1.87 -4.57
N LYS A 366 27.90 2.04 -5.28
CA LYS A 366 27.38 0.99 -6.18
C LYS A 366 28.36 0.69 -7.33
N ALA A 367 28.94 1.71 -7.94
CA ALA A 367 29.92 1.57 -9.00
C ALA A 367 31.21 0.90 -8.51
N GLY A 368 31.68 1.26 -7.31
CA GLY A 368 32.81 0.60 -6.65
C GLY A 368 32.56 -0.88 -6.38
N LEU A 369 31.39 -1.23 -5.82
CA LEU A 369 31.00 -2.61 -5.53
C LEU A 369 30.78 -3.47 -6.80
N ALA A 370 30.40 -2.86 -7.91
CA ALA A 370 30.21 -3.53 -9.20
C ALA A 370 31.49 -3.56 -10.06
N GLY A 371 32.63 -3.11 -9.53
CA GLY A 371 33.87 -2.95 -10.26
C GLY A 371 35.06 -2.76 -9.31
N ASN A 372 35.71 -1.59 -9.39
CA ASN A 372 36.84 -1.23 -8.52
C ASN A 372 36.54 0.08 -7.79
N PHE A 373 36.90 0.15 -6.50
CA PHE A 373 36.85 1.40 -5.75
C PHE A 373 37.99 2.34 -6.16
N ALA A 374 37.65 3.53 -6.62
CA ALA A 374 38.60 4.62 -6.81
C ALA A 374 39.24 5.00 -5.45
N PRO A 375 40.57 5.24 -5.35
CA PRO A 375 41.23 5.57 -4.08
C PRO A 375 40.59 6.76 -3.36
N ALA A 376 40.25 7.84 -4.09
CA ALA A 376 39.62 9.01 -3.48
C ALA A 376 38.18 8.76 -2.97
N LEU A 377 37.52 7.68 -3.43
CA LEU A 377 36.24 7.23 -2.86
C LEU A 377 36.47 6.52 -1.51
N VAL A 378 37.51 5.69 -1.40
CA VAL A 378 37.89 5.07 -0.12
C VAL A 378 38.18 6.14 0.92
N ASP A 379 38.99 7.14 0.56
CA ASP A 379 39.32 8.28 1.44
C ASP A 379 38.08 9.07 1.90
N GLU A 380 37.14 9.38 1.00
CA GLU A 380 35.92 10.13 1.34
C GLU A 380 34.96 9.30 2.22
N LEU A 381 34.85 7.99 1.98
CA LEU A 381 34.06 7.10 2.84
C LEU A 381 34.67 7.01 4.25
N LEU A 382 35.98 6.79 4.35
CA LEU A 382 36.71 6.80 5.63
C LEU A 382 36.52 8.12 6.38
N ARG A 383 36.59 9.26 5.67
CA ARG A 383 36.37 10.59 6.24
C ARG A 383 34.93 10.79 6.72
N ARG A 384 33.91 10.33 5.99
CA ARG A 384 32.50 10.42 6.45
C ARG A 384 32.21 9.50 7.62
N MET A 385 32.80 8.30 7.65
CA MET A 385 32.65 7.36 8.78
C MET A 385 33.31 7.89 10.06
N SER A 386 34.54 8.41 9.98
CA SER A 386 35.23 8.99 11.15
C SER A 386 34.57 10.29 11.65
N ALA A 387 34.00 11.09 10.76
CA ALA A 387 33.19 12.26 11.12
C ALA A 387 31.74 11.92 11.54
N GLY A 388 31.31 10.65 11.49
CA GLY A 388 29.94 10.23 11.81
C GLY A 388 28.85 10.79 10.87
N THR A 389 29.23 11.19 9.65
CA THR A 389 28.39 11.86 8.64
C THR A 389 28.03 10.97 7.44
N LEU A 390 28.39 9.68 7.46
CA LEU A 390 27.92 8.73 6.46
C LEU A 390 26.47 8.31 6.77
N ALA A 391 25.56 8.46 5.81
CA ALA A 391 24.17 8.05 5.97
C ALA A 391 24.02 6.51 5.94
N ASP A 392 23.21 5.95 6.84
CA ASP A 392 23.06 4.49 7.01
C ASP A 392 22.60 3.75 5.74
N LYS A 393 21.83 4.41 4.87
CA LYS A 393 21.43 3.90 3.53
C LYS A 393 22.60 3.63 2.57
N ILE A 394 23.78 4.19 2.86
CA ILE A 394 25.03 3.90 2.15
C ILE A 394 25.74 2.74 2.85
N SER A 395 25.81 2.78 4.19
CA SER A 395 26.39 1.74 5.04
C SER A 395 25.77 0.35 4.83
N VAL A 396 24.47 0.27 4.56
CA VAL A 396 23.76 -0.97 4.15
C VAL A 396 24.47 -1.68 2.99
N ARG A 397 24.91 -0.91 1.99
CA ARG A 397 25.51 -1.43 0.74
C ARG A 397 26.86 -2.11 0.98
N PHE A 398 27.53 -1.77 2.07
CA PHE A 398 28.77 -2.44 2.48
C PHE A 398 28.51 -3.91 2.84
N ILE A 399 27.32 -4.25 3.33
CA ILE A 399 26.93 -5.63 3.68
C ILE A 399 26.44 -6.36 2.43
N GLU A 400 25.60 -5.70 1.62
CA GLU A 400 25.17 -6.18 0.29
C GLU A 400 26.38 -6.61 -0.56
N GLY A 401 27.40 -5.76 -0.63
CA GLY A 401 28.60 -5.97 -1.43
C GLY A 401 29.84 -6.37 -0.63
N ARG A 402 29.71 -7.00 0.55
CA ARG A 402 30.84 -7.30 1.47
C ARG A 402 31.97 -8.15 0.87
N ALA A 403 31.74 -8.83 -0.27
CA ALA A 403 32.76 -9.55 -1.02
C ALA A 403 33.67 -8.64 -1.89
N ALA A 404 33.16 -7.48 -2.34
CA ALA A 404 33.87 -6.53 -3.19
C ALA A 404 34.33 -5.26 -2.44
N LEU A 405 34.12 -5.20 -1.11
CA LEU A 405 34.42 -4.04 -0.30
C LEU A 405 35.92 -3.98 0.07
N PRO A 406 36.62 -2.84 -0.10
CA PRO A 406 38.02 -2.73 0.28
C PRO A 406 38.22 -2.91 1.79
N PRO A 407 39.26 -3.64 2.26
CA PRO A 407 39.47 -3.94 3.68
C PRO A 407 39.44 -2.70 4.59
N ALA A 408 40.06 -1.59 4.18
CA ALA A 408 40.03 -0.34 4.93
C ALA A 408 38.61 0.22 5.12
N VAL A 409 37.71 0.07 4.13
CA VAL A 409 36.31 0.51 4.23
C VAL A 409 35.54 -0.43 5.18
N ALA A 410 35.80 -1.74 5.14
CA ALA A 410 35.22 -2.69 6.08
C ALA A 410 35.65 -2.41 7.54
N GLU A 411 36.94 -2.18 7.77
CA GLU A 411 37.49 -1.79 9.07
C GLU A 411 36.94 -0.44 9.56
N GLY A 412 36.86 0.56 8.67
CA GLY A 412 36.28 1.87 8.96
C GLY A 412 34.79 1.80 9.32
N PHE A 413 34.03 0.96 8.62
CA PHE A 413 32.63 0.68 8.93
C PHE A 413 32.49 0.04 10.31
N ILE A 414 33.24 -1.03 10.59
CA ILE A 414 33.25 -1.69 11.90
C ILE A 414 33.69 -0.73 13.01
N SER A 415 34.62 0.18 12.75
CA SER A 415 35.02 1.24 13.69
C SER A 415 33.88 2.23 13.97
N MET A 416 33.14 2.65 12.95
CA MET A 416 31.94 3.48 13.11
C MET A 416 30.83 2.78 13.91
N ILE A 417 30.63 1.46 13.70
CA ILE A 417 29.64 0.70 14.48
C ILE A 417 30.13 0.42 15.92
N ARG A 418 31.45 0.29 16.16
CA ARG A 418 32.01 0.24 17.53
C ARG A 418 31.66 1.49 18.34
N ALA A 419 31.57 2.66 17.71
CA ALA A 419 31.13 3.90 18.35
C ALA A 419 29.59 3.98 18.58
N LYS A 420 28.80 3.12 17.91
CA LYS A 420 27.33 3.04 18.04
C LYS A 420 26.84 1.58 18.08
N PRO A 421 27.16 0.76 19.11
CA PRO A 421 26.91 -0.70 19.09
C PRO A 421 25.45 -1.12 18.88
N ALA A 422 24.49 -0.24 19.20
CA ALA A 422 23.07 -0.43 18.90
C ALA A 422 22.78 -0.66 17.41
N ALA A 423 23.58 -0.09 16.51
CA ALA A 423 23.38 -0.22 15.06
C ALA A 423 23.75 -1.62 14.53
N ALA A 424 24.64 -2.36 15.19
CA ALA A 424 25.05 -3.70 14.74
C ALA A 424 23.85 -4.66 14.63
N VAL A 425 22.95 -4.62 15.62
CA VAL A 425 21.72 -5.42 15.65
C VAL A 425 20.81 -5.05 14.47
N SER A 426 20.62 -3.76 14.19
CA SER A 426 19.82 -3.29 13.06
C SER A 426 20.40 -3.71 11.69
N PHE A 427 21.73 -3.67 11.54
CA PHE A 427 22.39 -4.09 10.30
C PHE A 427 22.27 -5.60 10.04
N LEU A 428 22.36 -6.44 11.07
CA LEU A 428 22.14 -7.89 10.93
C LEU A 428 20.66 -8.24 10.67
N HIS A 429 19.70 -7.56 11.32
CA HIS A 429 18.29 -7.69 10.97
C HIS A 429 17.99 -7.26 9.53
N HIS A 430 18.62 -6.18 9.04
CA HIS A 430 18.46 -5.76 7.66
C HIS A 430 19.02 -6.81 6.70
N ALA A 431 20.23 -7.33 6.94
CA ALA A 431 20.84 -8.37 6.11
C ALA A 431 20.02 -9.68 6.07
N ARG A 432 19.35 -10.05 7.18
CA ARG A 432 18.36 -11.14 7.21
C ARG A 432 17.12 -10.82 6.36
N ALA A 433 16.64 -9.57 6.37
CA ALA A 433 15.45 -9.14 5.63
C ALA A 433 15.67 -8.98 4.10
N ILE A 434 16.91 -9.13 3.62
CA ILE A 434 17.28 -9.18 2.20
C ILE A 434 18.02 -10.49 1.85
N ASP A 435 17.75 -11.55 2.61
CA ASP A 435 18.20 -12.94 2.39
C ASP A 435 19.73 -13.16 2.32
N LEU A 436 20.55 -12.19 2.73
CA LEU A 436 22.01 -12.36 2.90
C LEU A 436 22.35 -13.22 4.12
N LEU A 437 21.47 -13.25 5.12
CA LEU A 437 21.62 -14.03 6.35
C LEU A 437 20.43 -14.96 6.59
N SER A 438 20.73 -16.24 6.75
CA SER A 438 19.84 -17.23 7.36
C SER A 438 20.19 -17.42 8.85
N ASP A 439 19.31 -18.07 9.60
CA ASP A 439 19.56 -18.59 10.96
C ASP A 439 20.08 -17.54 11.97
N PHE A 440 19.78 -16.26 11.76
CA PHE A 440 20.19 -15.17 12.66
C PHE A 440 19.35 -15.14 13.93
N GLU A 441 19.94 -15.61 15.04
CA GLU A 441 19.34 -15.69 16.36
C GLU A 441 20.25 -15.14 17.45
N VAL A 442 19.67 -14.75 18.59
CA VAL A 442 20.40 -14.29 19.78
C VAL A 442 19.87 -15.02 21.02
N HIS A 443 20.65 -15.98 21.51
CA HIS A 443 20.37 -16.67 22.76
C HIS A 443 20.96 -15.90 23.95
N PHE A 444 20.37 -16.09 25.13
CA PHE A 444 20.80 -15.41 26.36
C PHE A 444 20.90 -16.39 27.53
N GLU A 445 22.03 -16.34 28.23
CA GLU A 445 22.25 -16.99 29.52
C GLU A 445 22.45 -15.91 30.58
N GLU A 446 21.75 -16.01 31.72
CA GLU A 446 21.94 -15.14 32.88
C GLU A 446 22.71 -15.91 33.97
N PHE A 447 23.72 -15.28 34.55
CA PHE A 447 24.56 -15.87 35.59
C PHE A 447 24.89 -14.86 36.69
N PRO A 448 24.97 -15.30 37.97
CA PRO A 448 25.31 -14.41 39.07
C PRO A 448 26.78 -13.97 39.00
N SER A 449 27.03 -12.70 39.29
CA SER A 449 28.38 -12.14 39.41
C SER A 449 28.54 -11.31 40.69
N ARG A 450 29.78 -11.00 41.09
CA ARG A 450 30.09 -10.25 42.31
C ARG A 450 29.48 -8.83 42.37
N THR A 451 29.00 -8.29 41.24
CA THR A 451 28.44 -6.94 41.10
C THR A 451 26.97 -6.92 40.64
N GLY A 452 26.30 -8.08 40.59
CA GLY A 452 24.91 -8.21 40.14
C GLY A 452 24.71 -9.32 39.10
N PRO A 453 23.54 -9.40 38.45
CA PRO A 453 23.32 -10.34 37.34
C PRO A 453 24.19 -9.95 36.14
N SER A 454 24.81 -10.94 35.51
CA SER A 454 25.52 -10.80 34.24
C SER A 454 24.83 -11.63 33.16
N PHE A 455 24.79 -11.07 31.95
CA PHE A 455 24.16 -11.67 30.79
C PHE A 455 25.22 -12.04 29.76
N LYS A 456 25.24 -13.30 29.34
CA LYS A 456 25.95 -13.78 28.16
C LYS A 456 24.95 -13.79 27.01
N ALA A 457 25.26 -13.09 25.93
CA ALA A 457 24.54 -13.19 24.67
C ALA A 457 25.38 -14.00 23.67
N THR A 458 24.73 -14.92 22.98
CA THR A 458 25.30 -15.73 21.91
C THR A 458 24.53 -15.41 20.63
N THR A 459 25.17 -14.72 19.70
CA THR A 459 24.63 -14.44 18.37
C THR A 459 25.10 -15.51 17.39
N THR A 460 24.16 -16.20 16.75
CA THR A 460 24.42 -17.10 15.61
C THR A 460 23.87 -16.48 14.33
N MET A 461 24.47 -16.81 13.19
CA MET A 461 23.92 -16.54 11.85
C MET A 461 24.59 -17.44 10.81
N ARG A 462 24.02 -17.51 9.61
CA ARG A 462 24.61 -18.14 8.44
C ARG A 462 24.62 -17.19 7.24
N ASP A 463 25.81 -16.92 6.72
CA ASP A 463 26.00 -16.15 5.48
C ASP A 463 25.52 -17.00 4.29
N ALA A 464 24.51 -16.52 3.57
CA ALA A 464 23.87 -17.26 2.48
C ALA A 464 24.72 -17.36 1.21
N GLU A 465 25.64 -16.41 1.01
CA GLU A 465 26.49 -16.30 -0.19
C GLU A 465 27.78 -17.13 -0.02
N ARG A 466 28.37 -17.08 1.17
CA ARG A 466 29.60 -17.82 1.52
C ARG A 466 29.31 -19.21 2.09
N GLY A 467 28.07 -19.49 2.49
CA GLY A 467 27.66 -20.73 3.17
C GLY A 467 28.20 -20.90 4.59
N LEU A 468 28.86 -19.87 5.15
CA LEU A 468 29.56 -19.92 6.44
C LEU A 468 28.62 -19.63 7.61
N THR A 469 28.69 -20.45 8.66
CA THR A 469 28.01 -20.19 9.93
C THR A 469 28.93 -19.44 10.89
N TYR A 470 28.47 -18.31 11.41
CA TYR A 470 29.17 -17.50 12.40
C TYR A 470 28.52 -17.65 13.78
N SER A 471 29.34 -17.67 14.84
CA SER A 471 28.89 -17.68 16.23
C SER A 471 29.77 -16.76 17.05
N ALA A 472 29.15 -15.80 17.73
CA ALA A 472 29.83 -14.77 18.52
C ALA A 472 29.19 -14.64 19.90
N VAL A 473 30.03 -14.55 20.93
CA VAL A 473 29.60 -14.54 22.34
C VAL A 473 30.15 -13.29 23.02
N ALA A 474 29.30 -12.59 23.77
CA ALA A 474 29.71 -11.45 24.60
C ALA A 474 28.98 -11.44 25.94
N THR A 475 29.66 -10.94 26.98
CA THR A 475 29.13 -10.85 28.35
C THR A 475 29.01 -9.40 28.81
N ASN A 476 27.91 -9.05 29.49
CA ASN A 476 27.72 -7.72 30.07
C ASN A 476 26.73 -7.72 31.25
N GLY A 477 26.86 -6.79 32.19
CA GLY A 477 25.89 -6.59 33.28
C GLY A 477 24.51 -6.06 32.85
N LYS A 478 24.30 -5.80 31.55
CA LYS A 478 22.99 -5.44 30.97
C LYS A 478 22.70 -6.29 29.73
N LYS A 479 21.56 -6.98 29.70
CA LYS A 479 21.14 -7.89 28.60
C LYS A 479 21.30 -7.26 27.20
N LYS A 480 20.77 -6.05 27.00
CA LYS A 480 20.85 -5.32 25.71
C LYS A 480 22.28 -4.89 25.33
N ALA A 481 23.18 -4.72 26.29
CA ALA A 481 24.59 -4.41 26.01
C ALA A 481 25.38 -5.69 25.67
N ALA A 482 25.03 -6.84 26.24
CA ALA A 482 25.56 -8.14 25.82
C ALA A 482 25.15 -8.48 24.38
N GLU A 483 23.86 -8.31 24.06
CA GLU A 483 23.28 -8.43 22.71
C GLU A 483 24.03 -7.57 21.69
N GLN A 484 24.19 -6.27 21.96
CA GLN A 484 24.89 -5.34 21.06
C GLN A 484 26.36 -5.70 20.87
N ALA A 485 27.04 -6.18 21.90
CA ALA A 485 28.42 -6.64 21.81
C ALA A 485 28.53 -7.96 21.00
N ALA A 486 27.63 -8.91 21.20
CA ALA A 486 27.62 -10.17 20.45
C ALA A 486 27.29 -9.94 18.96
N ALA A 487 26.29 -9.11 18.66
CA ALA A 487 25.96 -8.69 17.31
C ALA A 487 27.11 -7.92 16.61
N LEU A 488 27.83 -7.06 17.34
CA LEU A 488 29.01 -6.36 16.82
C LEU A 488 30.15 -7.31 16.50
N LEU A 489 30.41 -8.32 17.34
CA LEU A 489 31.40 -9.36 17.05
C LEU A 489 30.99 -10.20 15.83
N ALA A 490 29.72 -10.60 15.74
CA ALA A 490 29.20 -11.37 14.62
C ALA A 490 29.26 -10.56 13.29
N LEU A 491 29.00 -9.25 13.35
CA LEU A 491 29.16 -8.34 12.21
C LEU A 491 30.64 -8.17 11.79
N CYS A 492 31.61 -8.25 12.72
CA CYS A 492 33.02 -8.29 12.37
C CYS A 492 33.33 -9.53 11.50
N ASP A 493 32.83 -10.70 11.89
CA ASP A 493 33.05 -11.96 11.15
C ASP A 493 32.43 -11.91 9.74
N LEU A 494 31.19 -11.43 9.63
CA LEU A 494 30.46 -11.24 8.37
C LEU A 494 31.22 -10.30 7.42
N MET A 495 31.78 -9.21 7.95
CA MET A 495 32.56 -8.24 7.19
C MET A 495 34.02 -8.69 6.94
N GLY A 496 34.45 -9.85 7.45
CA GLY A 496 35.84 -10.32 7.34
C GLY A 496 36.86 -9.50 8.15
N VAL A 497 36.40 -8.71 9.11
CA VAL A 497 37.23 -7.80 9.91
C VAL A 497 37.62 -8.48 11.22
N ALA A 498 38.88 -8.29 11.65
CA ALA A 498 39.37 -8.83 12.91
C ALA A 498 38.49 -8.38 14.11
N ARG A 499 37.97 -9.36 14.86
CA ARG A 499 37.29 -9.13 16.15
C ARG A 499 38.21 -8.29 17.06
N PRO A 500 37.68 -7.30 17.79
CA PRO A 500 38.46 -6.57 18.78
C PRO A 500 38.98 -7.54 19.85
N GLY A 501 40.22 -7.33 20.31
CA GLY A 501 40.79 -8.12 21.40
C GLY A 501 39.94 -7.98 22.68
N PRO A 502 39.97 -8.98 23.57
CA PRO A 502 39.16 -8.95 24.79
C PRO A 502 39.55 -7.74 25.65
N ASN A 503 38.56 -6.91 25.99
CA ASN A 503 38.74 -5.77 26.89
C ASN A 503 39.14 -6.28 28.29
N ARG A 504 40.45 -6.32 28.56
CA ARG A 504 41.00 -6.67 29.87
C ARG A 504 40.81 -5.52 30.86
N THR A 505 39.59 -5.37 31.35
CA THR A 505 39.39 -4.80 32.69
C THR A 505 40.19 -5.62 33.71
N GLN A 506 40.77 -4.94 34.70
CA GLN A 506 41.78 -5.52 35.59
C GLN A 506 41.27 -6.73 36.39
N GLY A 507 42.16 -7.71 36.63
CA GLY A 507 41.98 -8.78 37.61
C GLY A 507 41.36 -10.08 37.08
N ASP A 508 42.17 -10.96 36.49
CA ASP A 508 42.60 -12.20 37.16
C ASP A 508 43.62 -12.99 36.32
N ALA A 509 44.32 -13.93 36.96
CA ALA A 509 45.40 -14.74 36.38
C ALA A 509 44.87 -15.99 35.63
N PRO A 510 45.63 -16.61 34.70
CA PRO A 510 45.09 -17.62 33.81
C PRO A 510 44.87 -18.98 34.50
N SER A 511 43.77 -19.64 34.16
CA SER A 511 43.53 -21.07 34.40
C SER A 511 43.35 -21.84 33.08
N SER A 512 43.57 -23.15 33.12
CA SER A 512 43.81 -23.99 31.94
C SER A 512 42.56 -24.43 31.18
N SER A 513 42.74 -24.68 29.88
CA SER A 513 41.78 -25.42 29.05
C SER A 513 41.51 -26.83 29.58
N PRO A 514 40.29 -27.34 29.41
CA PRO A 514 40.03 -28.77 29.23
C PRO A 514 39.58 -29.11 27.80
N ALA A 515 39.57 -30.40 27.48
CA ALA A 515 39.49 -30.95 26.13
C ALA A 515 38.10 -30.94 25.46
N VAL A 516 38.12 -31.19 24.14
CA VAL A 516 36.96 -31.54 23.30
C VAL A 516 36.37 -32.89 23.74
N PRO A 517 35.03 -33.03 23.86
CA PRO A 517 34.32 -34.30 23.74
C PRO A 517 33.75 -34.51 22.32
N THR A 518 33.73 -35.76 21.88
CA THR A 518 33.29 -36.22 20.55
C THR A 518 31.77 -36.13 20.32
N ALA A 519 31.36 -36.13 19.06
CA ALA A 519 29.95 -36.16 18.65
C ALA A 519 29.22 -37.47 18.99
N GLY A 520 27.90 -37.37 19.18
CA GLY A 520 26.94 -38.48 19.24
C GLY A 520 25.74 -38.20 18.33
N PRO A 521 24.92 -39.21 17.99
CA PRO A 521 23.97 -39.12 16.86
C PRO A 521 22.74 -38.26 17.14
N ALA A 522 22.13 -37.78 16.06
CA ALA A 522 20.96 -36.89 16.10
C ALA A 522 19.68 -37.57 16.60
N GLN A 523 18.84 -36.80 17.28
CA GLN A 523 17.41 -37.07 17.44
C GLN A 523 16.63 -35.87 16.91
N GLN A 524 15.64 -36.14 16.07
CA GLN A 524 14.81 -35.11 15.44
C GLN A 524 13.66 -34.72 16.38
N HIS A 525 13.58 -33.44 16.74
CA HIS A 525 12.36 -32.84 17.28
C HIS A 525 11.89 -31.73 16.34
N ALA A 526 10.70 -31.91 15.78
CA ALA A 526 10.07 -30.91 14.91
C ALA A 526 9.62 -29.71 15.76
N ALA A 527 10.21 -28.54 15.52
CA ALA A 527 9.81 -27.30 16.19
C ALA A 527 8.54 -26.74 15.51
N ALA A 528 7.42 -26.70 16.25
CA ALA A 528 6.20 -26.06 15.77
C ALA A 528 6.36 -24.53 15.73
N VAL A 529 5.95 -23.91 14.63
CA VAL A 529 6.03 -22.45 14.45
C VAL A 529 4.91 -21.75 15.22
N GLN A 530 5.25 -20.95 16.24
CA GLN A 530 4.36 -19.96 16.82
C GLN A 530 5.07 -18.60 16.94
N ALA A 531 4.62 -17.62 16.16
CA ALA A 531 4.99 -16.22 16.35
C ALA A 531 4.02 -15.57 17.38
N PRO A 532 4.51 -14.87 18.41
CA PRO A 532 3.64 -14.29 19.44
C PRO A 532 2.90 -13.04 18.94
N LEU A 533 1.62 -12.90 19.29
CA LEU A 533 0.90 -11.63 19.13
C LEU A 533 1.41 -10.61 20.16
N ASN A 534 1.92 -9.48 19.68
CA ASN A 534 2.33 -8.37 20.54
C ASN A 534 1.09 -7.67 21.13
N GLY A 535 0.80 -7.89 22.42
CA GLY A 535 -0.31 -7.24 23.10
C GLY A 535 -0.54 -7.70 24.54
N ASN A 536 -1.74 -7.45 25.06
CA ASN A 536 -2.23 -7.96 26.35
C ASN A 536 -3.43 -8.88 26.10
N PRO A 537 -3.23 -10.20 25.85
CA PRO A 537 -4.31 -11.08 25.40
C PRO A 537 -5.46 -11.20 26.41
N LYS A 538 -5.16 -11.11 27.71
CA LYS A 538 -6.17 -11.11 28.78
C LYS A 538 -7.08 -9.87 28.72
N GLY A 539 -6.54 -8.71 28.32
CA GLY A 539 -7.33 -7.51 28.07
C GLY A 539 -8.20 -7.64 26.82
N ALA A 540 -7.60 -8.09 25.71
CA ALA A 540 -8.31 -8.27 24.43
C ALA A 540 -9.48 -9.28 24.54
N LEU A 541 -9.32 -10.36 25.31
CA LEU A 541 -10.40 -11.32 25.57
C LEU A 541 -11.53 -10.69 26.40
N LEU A 542 -11.22 -9.92 27.45
CA LEU A 542 -12.24 -9.24 28.25
C LEU A 542 -13.03 -8.22 27.41
N GLU A 543 -12.34 -7.43 26.59
CA GLU A 543 -12.93 -6.46 25.66
C GLU A 543 -13.82 -7.16 24.61
N PHE A 544 -13.36 -8.28 24.04
CA PHE A 544 -14.14 -9.08 23.10
C PHE A 544 -15.43 -9.62 23.74
N CYS A 545 -15.34 -10.19 24.95
CA CYS A 545 -16.52 -10.68 25.67
C CYS A 545 -17.52 -9.54 25.94
N GLN A 546 -17.05 -8.39 26.45
CA GLN A 546 -17.89 -7.23 26.71
C GLN A 546 -18.56 -6.70 25.43
N LYS A 547 -17.81 -6.58 24.33
CA LYS A 547 -18.30 -6.10 23.03
C LYS A 547 -19.36 -7.00 22.41
N HIS A 548 -19.34 -8.29 22.70
CA HIS A 548 -20.27 -9.29 22.17
C HIS A 548 -21.29 -9.80 23.18
N GLY A 549 -21.45 -9.13 24.33
CA GLY A 549 -22.47 -9.45 25.34
C GLY A 549 -22.26 -10.80 26.04
N LEU A 550 -21.03 -11.32 26.02
CA LEU A 550 -20.66 -12.60 26.63
C LEU A 550 -20.33 -12.43 28.11
N GLY A 551 -20.33 -13.53 28.87
CA GLY A 551 -19.95 -13.52 30.28
C GLY A 551 -18.48 -13.13 30.53
N THR A 552 -18.15 -12.89 31.79
CA THR A 552 -16.76 -12.64 32.19
C THR A 552 -15.98 -13.97 32.25
N PRO A 553 -14.88 -14.14 31.49
CA PRO A 553 -14.06 -15.35 31.54
C PRO A 553 -13.33 -15.49 32.88
N SER A 554 -13.34 -16.70 33.43
CA SER A 554 -12.62 -17.07 34.66
C SER A 554 -11.22 -17.62 34.34
N PHE A 555 -10.32 -17.60 35.32
CA PHE A 555 -8.93 -18.03 35.17
C PHE A 555 -8.47 -18.87 36.37
N ALA A 556 -8.28 -20.17 36.17
CA ALA A 556 -7.75 -21.09 37.17
C ALA A 556 -6.28 -21.39 36.87
N SER A 557 -5.36 -21.04 37.79
CA SER A 557 -3.93 -21.35 37.63
C SER A 557 -3.44 -22.35 38.67
N THR A 558 -2.70 -23.35 38.22
CA THR A 558 -1.98 -24.32 39.05
C THR A 558 -0.47 -24.18 38.83
N SER A 559 0.33 -24.63 39.80
CA SER A 559 1.80 -24.63 39.71
C SER A 559 2.36 -25.98 40.16
N THR A 560 3.27 -26.55 39.38
CA THR A 560 4.00 -27.78 39.71
C THR A 560 5.51 -27.56 39.65
N GLY A 561 6.29 -28.42 40.30
CA GLY A 561 7.75 -28.28 40.40
C GLY A 561 8.22 -27.58 41.68
N PRO A 562 9.54 -27.47 41.89
CA PRO A 562 10.12 -26.89 43.09
C PRO A 562 10.04 -25.36 43.10
N SER A 563 10.13 -24.75 44.28
CA SER A 563 9.92 -23.30 44.49
C SER A 563 10.86 -22.38 43.69
N ASN A 564 11.99 -22.90 43.22
CA ASN A 564 12.99 -22.20 42.39
C ASN A 564 12.81 -22.43 40.87
N ALA A 565 11.91 -23.33 40.45
CA ALA A 565 11.55 -23.58 39.06
C ALA A 565 10.06 -23.98 38.90
N PRO A 566 9.11 -23.11 39.32
CA PRO A 566 7.68 -23.43 39.24
C PRO A 566 7.16 -23.36 37.79
N ALA A 567 6.56 -24.45 37.32
CA ALA A 567 5.83 -24.52 36.06
C ALA A 567 4.35 -24.19 36.30
N PHE A 568 3.91 -23.03 35.84
CA PHE A 568 2.52 -22.57 35.93
C PHE A 568 1.71 -22.99 34.69
N VAL A 569 0.54 -23.57 34.91
CA VAL A 569 -0.46 -23.87 33.88
C VAL A 569 -1.74 -23.15 34.24
N CYS A 570 -2.35 -22.44 33.28
CA CYS A 570 -3.64 -21.78 33.46
C CYS A 570 -4.69 -22.37 32.53
N THR A 571 -5.90 -22.58 33.04
CA THR A 571 -7.10 -22.72 32.21
C THR A 571 -7.88 -21.40 32.27
N ALA A 572 -8.33 -20.92 31.11
CA ALA A 572 -9.31 -19.85 30.99
C ALA A 572 -10.64 -20.48 30.55
N GLU A 573 -11.75 -20.07 31.16
CA GLU A 573 -13.08 -20.65 30.91
C GLU A 573 -14.16 -19.59 30.79
N LEU A 574 -15.10 -19.77 29.85
CA LEU A 574 -16.20 -18.86 29.56
C LEU A 574 -17.50 -19.63 29.33
N GLY A 575 -18.56 -19.27 30.06
CA GLY A 575 -19.92 -19.76 29.82
C GLY A 575 -20.62 -19.00 28.67
N LEU A 576 -21.33 -19.74 27.83
CA LEU A 576 -22.08 -19.26 26.66
C LEU A 576 -23.53 -19.80 26.67
N GLY A 577 -24.21 -19.70 27.82
CA GLY A 577 -25.52 -20.32 28.05
C GLY A 577 -25.37 -21.75 28.55
N GLU A 578 -25.92 -22.72 27.82
CA GLU A 578 -25.81 -24.16 28.16
C GLU A 578 -24.44 -24.77 27.78
N GLU A 579 -23.64 -24.07 26.99
CA GLU A 579 -22.27 -24.47 26.64
C GLU A 579 -21.22 -23.69 27.45
N SER A 580 -20.02 -24.27 27.59
CA SER A 580 -18.81 -23.54 28.00
C SER A 580 -17.67 -23.77 27.02
N LEU A 581 -16.82 -22.76 26.84
CA LEU A 581 -15.54 -22.87 26.16
C LEU A 581 -14.40 -22.80 27.18
N SER A 582 -13.39 -23.64 27.00
CA SER A 582 -12.17 -23.62 27.81
C SER A 582 -10.92 -23.67 26.93
N ALA A 583 -9.87 -23.00 27.38
CA ALA A 583 -8.55 -23.09 26.77
C ALA A 583 -7.48 -23.15 27.87
N ARG A 584 -6.52 -24.06 27.70
CA ARG A 584 -5.46 -24.32 28.67
C ARG A 584 -4.11 -23.93 28.09
N SER A 585 -3.30 -23.20 28.85
CA SER A 585 -1.92 -22.88 28.46
C SER A 585 -1.03 -24.11 28.50
N GLU A 586 0.09 -24.05 27.77
CA GLU A 586 1.25 -24.87 28.08
C GLU A 586 1.85 -24.47 29.45
N PRO A 587 2.71 -25.31 30.06
CA PRO A 587 3.42 -24.95 31.29
C PRO A 587 4.44 -23.83 31.03
N THR A 588 4.43 -22.78 31.86
CA THR A 588 5.36 -21.64 31.72
C THR A 588 5.97 -21.23 33.06
N PRO A 589 7.18 -20.64 33.10
CA PRO A 589 7.85 -20.25 34.35
C PRO A 589 7.21 -19.05 35.07
N ALA A 590 6.11 -18.47 34.54
CA ALA A 590 5.45 -17.32 35.14
C ALA A 590 3.93 -17.37 34.95
N LYS A 591 3.17 -17.38 36.06
CA LYS A 591 1.69 -17.38 36.09
C LYS A 591 1.05 -16.39 35.11
N ARG A 592 1.59 -15.17 35.00
CA ARG A 592 1.07 -14.13 34.09
C ARG A 592 1.21 -14.50 32.59
N ARG A 593 2.19 -15.31 32.20
CA ARG A 593 2.31 -15.82 30.81
C ARG A 593 1.38 -17.00 30.57
N ALA A 594 1.19 -17.89 31.55
CA ALA A 594 0.17 -18.93 31.50
C ALA A 594 -1.24 -18.33 31.32
N GLU A 595 -1.62 -17.34 32.13
CA GLU A 595 -2.89 -16.61 31.98
C GLU A 595 -3.04 -15.93 30.61
N ALA A 596 -1.96 -15.33 30.08
CA ALA A 596 -1.98 -14.69 28.77
C ALA A 596 -2.19 -15.70 27.63
N LEU A 597 -1.48 -16.83 27.63
CA LEU A 597 -1.62 -17.89 26.62
C LEU A 597 -3.01 -18.54 26.66
N ALA A 598 -3.56 -18.77 27.86
CA ALA A 598 -4.92 -19.29 28.00
C ALA A 598 -5.97 -18.30 27.45
N ALA A 599 -5.79 -16.99 27.69
CA ALA A 599 -6.66 -15.96 27.11
C ALA A 599 -6.54 -15.86 25.58
N GLU A 600 -5.30 -15.92 25.06
CA GLU A 600 -4.99 -15.88 23.62
C GLU A 600 -5.66 -17.04 22.87
N ALA A 601 -5.54 -18.27 23.40
CA ALA A 601 -6.20 -19.45 22.83
C ALA A 601 -7.74 -19.41 22.91
N LEU A 602 -8.32 -18.93 24.02
CA LEU A 602 -9.78 -18.82 24.16
C LEU A 602 -10.38 -17.75 23.23
N LEU A 603 -9.66 -16.63 23.04
CA LEU A 603 -10.07 -15.58 22.11
C LEU A 603 -10.08 -16.09 20.65
N VAL A 604 -9.09 -16.89 20.24
CA VAL A 604 -9.06 -17.50 18.91
C VAL A 604 -10.27 -18.44 18.70
N GLN A 605 -10.63 -19.26 19.69
CA GLN A 605 -11.84 -20.10 19.60
C GLN A 605 -13.12 -19.27 19.38
N LEU A 606 -13.27 -18.16 20.11
CA LEU A 606 -14.44 -17.27 19.99
C LEU A 606 -14.54 -16.58 18.63
N VAL A 607 -13.44 -16.05 18.11
CA VAL A 607 -13.39 -15.42 16.77
C VAL A 607 -13.73 -16.43 15.68
N LEU A 608 -13.18 -17.66 15.76
CA LEU A 608 -13.51 -18.74 14.81
C LEU A 608 -14.98 -19.19 14.91
N ARG A 609 -15.57 -19.20 16.11
CA ARG A 609 -17.01 -19.50 16.31
C ARG A 609 -17.88 -18.42 15.67
N GLN A 610 -17.55 -17.14 15.85
CA GLN A 610 -18.26 -16.01 15.26
C GLN A 610 -18.22 -16.04 13.72
N ALA A 611 -17.05 -16.31 13.14
CA ALA A 611 -16.88 -16.43 11.69
C ALA A 611 -17.75 -17.55 11.07
N ARG A 612 -17.96 -18.65 11.80
CA ARG A 612 -18.85 -19.75 11.37
C ARG A 612 -20.33 -19.39 11.48
N ALA A 613 -20.74 -18.72 12.56
CA ALA A 613 -22.15 -18.35 12.76
C ALA A 613 -22.71 -17.45 11.64
N ILE A 614 -21.88 -16.54 11.11
CA ILE A 614 -22.23 -15.61 10.02
C ILE A 614 -22.53 -16.33 8.69
N GLN A 615 -22.15 -17.61 8.53
CA GLN A 615 -22.32 -18.36 7.28
C GLN A 615 -23.62 -19.18 7.19
N VAL A 616 -24.49 -19.17 8.22
CA VAL A 616 -25.55 -20.17 8.41
C VAL A 616 -26.99 -19.61 8.30
N GLU A 617 -27.20 -18.31 8.10
CA GLU A 617 -28.56 -17.77 7.91
C GLU A 617 -29.21 -18.29 6.61
N PRO A 618 -30.44 -18.85 6.66
CA PRO A 618 -31.05 -19.52 5.51
C PRO A 618 -31.70 -18.55 4.52
N ARG A 619 -31.36 -18.68 3.22
CA ARG A 619 -32.08 -18.00 2.14
C ARG A 619 -33.47 -18.60 1.92
N MET A 620 -34.46 -17.74 1.69
CA MET A 620 -35.80 -18.15 1.24
C MET A 620 -35.74 -18.91 -0.09
N ALA A 621 -36.56 -19.95 -0.21
CA ALA A 621 -36.63 -20.78 -1.42
C ALA A 621 -37.48 -20.12 -2.54
N PRO A 622 -37.00 -20.09 -3.80
CA PRO A 622 -37.81 -19.72 -4.96
C PRO A 622 -38.71 -20.89 -5.42
N PRO A 623 -39.80 -20.62 -6.17
CA PRO A 623 -40.71 -21.66 -6.65
C PRO A 623 -40.09 -22.53 -7.76
N ALA A 624 -40.48 -23.80 -7.81
CA ALA A 624 -39.93 -24.78 -8.74
C ALA A 624 -40.49 -24.64 -10.17
N PRO A 625 -39.65 -24.60 -11.22
CA PRO A 625 -40.09 -24.74 -12.61
C PRO A 625 -40.37 -26.20 -12.99
N ALA A 626 -41.21 -26.41 -14.01
CA ALA A 626 -41.65 -27.73 -14.43
C ALA A 626 -40.57 -28.56 -15.16
N ALA A 627 -40.71 -29.88 -15.12
CA ALA A 627 -39.74 -30.81 -15.70
C ALA A 627 -39.80 -30.87 -17.23
N VAL A 628 -38.62 -30.92 -17.87
CA VAL A 628 -38.43 -31.36 -19.26
C VAL A 628 -37.32 -32.40 -19.27
N THR A 629 -37.58 -33.56 -19.88
CA THR A 629 -36.68 -34.71 -19.91
C THR A 629 -35.56 -34.58 -20.96
N ALA A 630 -34.34 -34.90 -20.56
CA ALA A 630 -33.22 -35.20 -21.46
C ALA A 630 -32.43 -36.43 -20.92
N GLN A 631 -31.81 -37.20 -21.82
CA GLN A 631 -31.15 -38.48 -21.47
C GLN A 631 -29.65 -38.32 -21.11
N ALA A 632 -29.07 -39.39 -20.56
CA ALA A 632 -27.76 -39.42 -19.87
C ALA A 632 -26.51 -39.17 -20.74
N GLY A 633 -25.38 -38.77 -20.11
CA GLY A 633 -24.11 -38.50 -20.81
C GLY A 633 -22.85 -38.15 -19.98
N THR A 634 -22.53 -38.91 -18.92
CA THR A 634 -21.17 -39.14 -18.34
C THR A 634 -20.05 -38.05 -18.35
N SER A 635 -19.75 -37.47 -17.16
CA SER A 635 -18.42 -37.25 -16.49
C SER A 635 -17.14 -36.69 -17.20
N SER A 636 -16.27 -35.96 -16.43
CA SER A 636 -14.78 -36.16 -16.28
C SER A 636 -13.76 -34.97 -16.28
N ALA A 637 -13.56 -34.33 -15.11
CA ALA A 637 -12.41 -34.08 -14.08
C ALA A 637 -11.07 -33.84 -15.03
N THR A 638 -10.09 -32.86 -15.01
CA THR A 638 -9.66 -31.74 -14.06
C THR A 638 -8.24 -31.75 -13.37
N PRO A 639 -7.19 -30.81 -13.32
CA PRO A 639 -6.68 -29.50 -13.94
C PRO A 639 -5.12 -29.36 -14.42
N ALA A 640 -4.47 -28.14 -14.65
CA ALA A 640 -3.01 -27.64 -15.00
C ALA A 640 -2.11 -27.96 -16.27
N PRO A 641 -1.06 -27.10 -16.62
CA PRO A 641 -0.95 -25.62 -16.95
C PRO A 641 -0.02 -25.20 -18.18
N ALA A 642 -0.01 -24.00 -18.81
CA ALA A 642 -0.97 -22.89 -19.06
C ALA A 642 -0.52 -22.05 -20.32
N PRO A 643 -1.15 -22.08 -21.54
CA PRO A 643 -0.33 -22.15 -22.77
C PRO A 643 -0.91 -21.54 -24.09
N SER A 644 -0.40 -21.95 -25.26
CA SER A 644 -0.90 -21.60 -26.61
C SER A 644 -2.25 -22.27 -26.97
N ALA A 645 -2.88 -21.86 -28.09
CA ALA A 645 -4.21 -22.37 -28.47
C ALA A 645 -4.24 -23.88 -28.80
N SER A 646 -3.14 -24.44 -29.32
CA SER A 646 -2.97 -25.88 -29.58
C SER A 646 -2.65 -26.70 -28.33
N ASP A 647 -2.18 -26.05 -27.26
CA ASP A 647 -1.71 -26.71 -26.04
C ASP A 647 -2.85 -26.92 -25.02
N ARG A 648 -3.80 -25.99 -24.93
CA ARG A 648 -4.94 -26.01 -23.97
C ARG A 648 -5.80 -27.27 -24.05
N GLY A 649 -5.73 -28.01 -25.16
CA GLY A 649 -6.45 -29.28 -25.35
C GLY A 649 -5.78 -30.47 -24.68
N ARG A 650 -4.44 -30.44 -24.53
CA ARG A 650 -3.64 -31.58 -24.05
C ARG A 650 -3.86 -31.84 -22.56
N SER A 651 -3.91 -30.77 -21.77
CA SER A 651 -3.94 -30.87 -20.32
C SER A 651 -5.30 -31.32 -19.79
N ILE A 652 -6.39 -31.06 -20.52
CA ILE A 652 -7.70 -31.69 -20.29
C ILE A 652 -7.59 -33.23 -20.22
N GLN A 653 -6.71 -33.85 -21.03
CA GLN A 653 -6.59 -35.30 -21.15
C GLN A 653 -5.70 -35.94 -20.07
N LEU A 654 -4.61 -35.28 -19.65
CA LEU A 654 -3.51 -35.82 -18.80
C LEU A 654 -3.90 -36.24 -17.36
N LEU A 655 -5.20 -36.42 -17.11
CA LEU A 655 -5.83 -35.72 -16.00
C LEU A 655 -7.16 -36.31 -15.56
N GLN A 656 -8.01 -36.55 -16.56
CA GLN A 656 -8.97 -37.65 -16.53
C GLN A 656 -8.23 -38.95 -16.10
N GLU A 657 -6.99 -39.13 -16.57
CA GLU A 657 -6.07 -40.17 -16.12
C GLU A 657 -5.62 -40.09 -14.65
N TYR A 658 -5.38 -38.90 -14.10
CA TYR A 658 -4.93 -38.72 -12.70
C TYR A 658 -6.02 -39.22 -11.72
N ALA A 659 -7.26 -38.78 -11.91
CA ALA A 659 -8.38 -39.17 -11.06
C ALA A 659 -8.69 -40.69 -11.15
N GLN A 660 -8.60 -41.26 -12.36
CA GLN A 660 -8.80 -42.71 -12.58
C GLN A 660 -7.79 -43.56 -11.83
N LYS A 661 -6.50 -43.21 -11.90
CA LYS A 661 -5.41 -43.94 -11.21
C LYS A 661 -5.51 -43.85 -9.68
N ALA A 662 -6.17 -42.83 -9.15
CA ALA A 662 -6.41 -42.63 -7.72
C ALA A 662 -7.72 -43.27 -7.18
N GLY A 663 -8.50 -43.95 -8.03
CA GLY A 663 -9.76 -44.61 -7.64
C GLY A 663 -10.89 -43.65 -7.23
N ARG A 664 -10.92 -42.43 -7.80
CA ARG A 664 -11.79 -41.32 -7.37
C ARG A 664 -12.81 -40.92 -8.46
N PRO A 665 -13.89 -40.19 -8.10
CA PRO A 665 -14.85 -39.63 -9.06
C PRO A 665 -14.19 -38.78 -10.16
N LEU A 666 -14.82 -38.73 -11.34
CA LEU A 666 -14.25 -38.14 -12.55
C LEU A 666 -14.65 -36.66 -12.72
N PRO A 667 -13.72 -35.74 -13.07
CA PRO A 667 -13.98 -33.95 -12.36
C PRO A 667 -15.14 -33.08 -12.88
N ALA A 668 -15.63 -32.14 -12.06
CA ALA A 668 -16.92 -31.47 -12.27
C ALA A 668 -16.76 -30.01 -12.74
N TYR A 669 -16.69 -29.79 -14.06
CA TYR A 669 -16.53 -28.46 -14.65
C TYR A 669 -17.84 -27.64 -14.63
N GLU A 670 -17.85 -26.47 -14.00
CA GLU A 670 -18.96 -25.50 -14.04
C GLU A 670 -18.55 -24.24 -14.82
N TYR A 671 -19.48 -23.65 -15.56
CA TYR A 671 -19.22 -22.45 -16.38
C TYR A 671 -20.14 -21.30 -15.99
N VAL A 672 -19.56 -20.15 -15.70
CA VAL A 672 -20.29 -18.89 -15.51
C VAL A 672 -19.92 -17.96 -16.65
N GLU A 673 -20.92 -17.45 -17.36
CA GLU A 673 -20.76 -16.36 -18.32
C GLU A 673 -20.61 -15.04 -17.54
N ILE A 674 -19.39 -14.78 -17.07
CA ILE A 674 -19.04 -13.63 -16.22
C ILE A 674 -19.03 -12.30 -16.99
N SER A 675 -18.97 -12.34 -18.32
CA SER A 675 -19.24 -11.20 -19.21
C SER A 675 -19.79 -11.67 -20.55
N LYS A 676 -20.60 -10.82 -21.20
CA LYS A 676 -21.08 -11.03 -22.58
C LYS A 676 -20.33 -10.22 -23.63
N THR A 677 -19.82 -9.04 -23.29
CA THR A 677 -19.12 -8.15 -24.23
C THR A 677 -17.96 -7.41 -23.51
N PRO A 678 -16.70 -7.66 -23.88
CA PRO A 678 -16.23 -8.86 -24.58
C PRO A 678 -16.63 -10.12 -23.81
N SER A 679 -17.02 -11.17 -24.52
CA SER A 679 -17.52 -12.40 -23.89
C SER A 679 -16.42 -13.06 -23.06
N ALA A 680 -16.69 -13.30 -21.78
CA ALA A 680 -15.75 -13.93 -20.86
C ALA A 680 -16.48 -14.98 -20.02
N PHE A 681 -15.85 -16.12 -19.88
CA PHE A 681 -16.41 -17.27 -19.19
C PHE A 681 -15.42 -17.73 -18.14
N GLU A 682 -15.87 -17.81 -16.90
CA GLU A 682 -15.17 -18.55 -15.87
C GLU A 682 -15.49 -20.03 -16.02
N CYS A 683 -14.48 -20.87 -15.80
CA CYS A 683 -14.65 -22.29 -15.58
C CYS A 683 -14.12 -22.63 -14.19
N VAL A 684 -15.02 -23.08 -13.32
CA VAL A 684 -14.70 -23.73 -12.04
C VAL A 684 -14.57 -25.22 -12.29
N VAL A 685 -13.79 -25.93 -11.48
CA VAL A 685 -13.80 -27.38 -11.49
C VAL A 685 -13.41 -28.03 -10.17
N ARG A 686 -14.03 -29.18 -9.87
CA ARG A 686 -13.91 -29.91 -8.60
C ARG A 686 -13.40 -31.36 -8.78
N LEU A 687 -12.45 -31.79 -7.95
CA LEU A 687 -12.04 -33.19 -7.73
C LEU A 687 -12.40 -33.61 -6.29
N ASP A 688 -12.91 -34.81 -6.07
CA ASP A 688 -13.01 -35.34 -4.70
C ASP A 688 -11.73 -36.07 -4.30
N LEU A 689 -11.06 -35.58 -3.25
CA LEU A 689 -9.86 -36.19 -2.66
C LEU A 689 -10.17 -36.70 -1.24
N ALA A 690 -9.34 -37.59 -0.72
CA ALA A 690 -9.56 -38.22 0.60
C ALA A 690 -9.52 -37.25 1.80
N GLY A 691 -9.06 -36.01 1.60
CA GLY A 691 -9.10 -34.92 2.60
C GLY A 691 -10.18 -33.86 2.36
N GLY A 692 -11.01 -34.02 1.32
CA GLY A 692 -12.03 -33.05 0.91
C GLY A 692 -12.05 -32.80 -0.61
N THR A 693 -13.05 -32.04 -1.06
CA THR A 693 -13.16 -31.64 -2.46
C THR A 693 -12.15 -30.54 -2.78
N PHE A 694 -11.25 -30.81 -3.73
CA PHE A 694 -10.27 -29.88 -4.28
C PHE A 694 -10.90 -29.09 -5.43
N GLU A 695 -10.71 -27.77 -5.48
CA GLU A 695 -11.21 -26.93 -6.58
C GLU A 695 -10.11 -26.12 -7.27
N ALA A 696 -10.26 -25.95 -8.58
CA ALA A 696 -9.49 -25.02 -9.39
C ALA A 696 -10.41 -24.18 -10.28
N ARG A 697 -9.99 -22.97 -10.67
CA ARG A 697 -10.87 -22.00 -11.33
C ARG A 697 -10.07 -21.09 -12.25
N ALA A 698 -10.48 -20.95 -13.50
CA ALA A 698 -9.84 -20.04 -14.45
C ALA A 698 -10.85 -19.44 -15.44
N ALA A 699 -10.62 -18.19 -15.82
CA ALA A 699 -11.46 -17.47 -16.78
C ALA A 699 -10.73 -17.18 -18.09
N ALA A 700 -11.48 -17.08 -19.19
CA ALA A 700 -10.95 -16.70 -20.50
C ALA A 700 -12.07 -16.16 -21.42
N SER A 701 -11.67 -15.63 -22.58
CA SER A 701 -12.55 -15.05 -23.61
C SER A 701 -13.45 -16.05 -24.36
N SER A 702 -13.48 -17.32 -23.99
CA SER A 702 -14.46 -18.31 -24.47
C SER A 702 -14.60 -19.47 -23.49
N LYS A 703 -15.75 -20.16 -23.46
CA LYS A 703 -15.98 -21.35 -22.63
C LYS A 703 -14.93 -22.44 -22.84
N GLN A 704 -14.41 -22.57 -24.07
CA GLN A 704 -13.40 -23.57 -24.39
C GLN A 704 -11.99 -23.13 -23.96
N ALA A 705 -11.67 -21.84 -24.09
CA ALA A 705 -10.42 -21.30 -23.56
C ALA A 705 -10.39 -21.35 -22.02
N SER A 706 -11.53 -21.19 -21.34
CA SER A 706 -11.62 -21.28 -19.87
C SER A 706 -11.71 -22.72 -19.38
N LYS A 707 -12.38 -23.64 -20.09
CA LYS A 707 -12.25 -25.08 -19.86
C LYS A 707 -10.78 -25.49 -19.92
N GLY A 708 -10.08 -25.06 -20.98
CA GLY A 708 -8.65 -25.23 -21.16
C GLY A 708 -7.88 -24.64 -19.98
N ALA A 709 -8.12 -23.37 -19.63
CA ALA A 709 -7.47 -22.67 -18.52
C ALA A 709 -7.71 -23.30 -17.13
N ALA A 710 -8.87 -23.91 -16.87
CA ALA A 710 -9.16 -24.60 -15.62
C ALA A 710 -8.53 -26.00 -15.64
N ALA A 711 -8.60 -26.68 -16.79
CA ALA A 711 -7.70 -27.76 -17.18
C ALA A 711 -6.21 -27.38 -17.20
N GLU A 712 -5.90 -26.12 -16.91
CA GLU A 712 -4.58 -25.51 -16.93
C GLU A 712 -4.30 -24.64 -15.67
N LEU A 713 -4.94 -24.93 -14.50
CA LEU A 713 -4.49 -24.36 -13.20
C LEU A 713 -3.89 -25.34 -12.16
N ALA A 714 -4.33 -26.61 -12.07
CA ALA A 714 -3.99 -27.46 -10.91
C ALA A 714 -3.61 -28.99 -11.03
N LEU A 715 -3.22 -29.60 -12.16
CA LEU A 715 -2.25 -30.72 -12.19
C LEU A 715 -1.00 -30.32 -11.43
N SER A 716 -0.51 -29.10 -11.66
CA SER A 716 0.62 -28.47 -10.97
C SER A 716 0.39 -28.41 -9.47
N GLN A 717 -0.80 -28.01 -9.02
CA GLN A 717 -1.16 -28.01 -7.59
C GLN A 717 -1.22 -29.46 -7.07
N LEU A 718 -1.88 -30.39 -7.79
CA LEU A 718 -1.93 -31.82 -7.46
C LEU A 718 -0.59 -32.58 -7.57
N THR A 719 0.42 -32.01 -8.24
CA THR A 719 1.81 -32.52 -8.28
C THR A 719 2.74 -31.78 -7.31
N ALA A 720 2.41 -30.54 -6.92
CA ALA A 720 3.11 -29.81 -5.87
C ALA A 720 2.74 -30.38 -4.49
N ASP A 721 1.45 -30.65 -4.26
CA ASP A 721 0.90 -31.40 -3.11
C ASP A 721 1.29 -32.90 -3.12
N ALA A 722 2.17 -33.32 -4.04
CA ALA A 722 2.77 -34.65 -4.10
C ALA A 722 4.32 -34.60 -4.13
N ALA A 723 4.92 -33.41 -4.02
CA ALA A 723 6.35 -33.16 -3.92
C ALA A 723 6.74 -32.49 -2.58
N ALA A 724 5.75 -32.21 -1.73
CA ALA A 724 5.82 -31.81 -0.33
C ALA A 724 5.10 -32.84 0.54
#